data_AF-A0A933BZ74-F1
#
_entry.id   AF-A0A933BZ74-F1
#
_cell.length_a   1.000
_cell.length_b   1.000
_cell.length_c   1.000
_cell.angle_alpha   90.00
_cell.angle_beta   90.00
_cell.angle_gamma   90.00
#
_symmetry.space_group_name_H-M   'P 1'
#
loop_
_entity.id
_entity.type
_entity.pdbx_description
1 polymer ?
#
loop_
_entity_poly.entity_id
_entity_poly.type
_entity_poly.pdbx_seq_one_letter_code
_entity_poly.pdbx_strand_id
1 'polypeptide(L)'
;FVTNSGPGDTFGFFSALPGGVLGTVWAPASYISQFFEIQLWATASASEWKRHRDLAPSLNFIKNAEGLNPGYNARNTLQRWAPDLQWAMQGKDESLGKLHSGVTVTNDGSCRDHNKSPFGFVSTGVPLLAGSDCPDTWGASGWVGARPIPGSTWEQLATEQGSDFTFDFWKVPPDLQDNSKFLGDFQVYGVTVDYGLEARQRFGKVVPGQSGEPLLEGYPMGLELRFDAFVFHLSDVANAFFYRAVLVNKSDEVYGVGLDYDSLYFGTLLRPFHVRQNPTSYAITERGAVVSNVLGGHPKCNNARVVGDIRGCVTSAPRGFQAGASGVIVLKSPIGDLRNKLFTRGDASSNPFYNPSHSLAGDTITFNHNNLCGFTCTQAQHIAGSGTSYQAARSFGTLAHREALALNDRTSTDLTERQYFDLFHNQDWPQRWTPAGVRFGTGDVGVVGGFNRYVPGVSDGKPQWRYTNRPKGATAAGPDTLYLGSCGTKGCTAAWVDTLPGGFPQNLHNTSWVGAGPFPLEAGDTTSFVFAYWSAPDSISSELLINKIIDFYLEFYLGPSAPTPPKIVATSILGGAREAGETEVTLYFDDAAINWVDPFFESFAQKLEKAVAPDPLARVRTLNPWLPAAIRARAEDNVEAVYVFKSCNLGATWTASTACTRDEARDFEGKNSGPGWRAYAKLASTTRTFTDRSVTAGQRYLYSLVVKSKGAEFLIADSIDSDGNGSLDRLGARNFPVAPSLLNTLSASTGAPNVAAVYIPASITGGGKRAQPVFREIAGPVKPVTTGSSFNIRFGIVGQVSDTVKYRIVYADSVVVTSYALSDGTVDSARVQTFQRADTASTGTTARLANYGTSESLLSTHPQGVPVTGGVRTTSTVTDAASGKTYTRTITTLTRAKGADITKVVIDNATGGPLYVVGGRTTGELVTPPELLARAGSPPILITTNLTRGGTFLGQAWFGSRGDTLRSLAEPTLDWISAGNARSVPTGALFAEYEIKWQDREFGNPGEIELDFRDQGGTDAAFRAMLAARVIAEYTVTDSASAALIGVPQSELLRVAVPFTIRNRTTGGTVTLAMLKSGKLASQLLGRDLDTLRVAVPEDVWVPGEPLVFIESFDRPKTRRVGTRTVFTLTNGQLERTSDPVVTYSAVYLGCTSPRGDPDRTCNPVRGDAATGYVRVFPGQTQVVSYHAPFN
;
A
#
# COMPACT_ATOMS: atom_id res chain seq x y z
N PHE A 1 -15.63 -16.52 13.78
CA PHE A 1 -14.34 -17.09 13.34
C PHE A 1 -13.17 -16.69 14.24
N VAL A 2 -13.29 -15.69 15.11
CA VAL A 2 -12.26 -15.32 16.11
C VAL A 2 -12.16 -16.28 17.31
N THR A 3 -12.77 -17.47 17.24
CA THR A 3 -12.89 -18.46 18.33
C THR A 3 -12.58 -19.87 17.83
N ASN A 4 -12.16 -20.78 18.72
CA ASN A 4 -11.59 -22.11 18.39
C ASN A 4 -12.57 -23.19 17.94
N SER A 5 -13.87 -22.94 17.88
CA SER A 5 -14.87 -24.00 17.64
C SER A 5 -15.18 -24.24 16.15
N GLY A 6 -14.53 -23.50 15.24
CA GLY A 6 -14.54 -23.74 13.80
C GLY A 6 -15.05 -22.58 12.95
N PRO A 7 -15.14 -22.77 11.62
CA PRO A 7 -15.70 -21.78 10.71
C PRO A 7 -17.19 -21.63 11.02
N GLY A 8 -17.62 -20.48 11.53
CA GLY A 8 -19.05 -20.20 11.73
C GLY A 8 -19.57 -20.07 13.15
N ASP A 9 -18.70 -20.10 14.18
CA ASP A 9 -19.14 -20.13 15.58
C ASP A 9 -20.06 -18.97 15.99
N THR A 10 -21.21 -19.35 16.57
CA THR A 10 -22.11 -18.47 17.31
C THR A 10 -22.11 -18.91 18.78
N PHE A 11 -21.24 -18.31 19.58
CA PHE A 11 -21.23 -18.51 21.04
C PHE A 11 -22.47 -17.82 21.64
N GLY A 12 -23.62 -18.51 21.70
CA GLY A 12 -24.84 -17.96 22.32
C GLY A 12 -26.15 -18.62 21.93
N PHE A 13 -27.00 -18.85 22.93
CA PHE A 13 -28.35 -19.43 22.83
C PHE A 13 -29.28 -18.66 21.85
N PHE A 14 -30.39 -19.33 21.49
CA PHE A 14 -31.45 -18.95 20.54
C PHE A 14 -31.96 -17.49 20.51
N SER A 15 -31.67 -16.67 21.52
CA SER A 15 -32.25 -15.34 21.72
C SER A 15 -31.37 -14.16 21.25
N ALA A 16 -30.12 -14.38 20.82
CA ALA A 16 -29.21 -13.32 20.39
C ALA A 16 -29.18 -13.06 18.86
N LEU A 17 -30.27 -13.39 18.14
CA LEU A 17 -30.46 -12.89 16.77
C LEU A 17 -31.27 -11.60 16.85
N PRO A 18 -30.59 -10.44 16.76
CA PRO A 18 -30.72 -9.68 15.52
C PRO A 18 -29.38 -9.09 15.02
N GLY A 19 -29.09 -9.26 13.73
CA GLY A 19 -28.30 -8.29 12.97
C GLY A 19 -26.85 -8.60 12.57
N GLY A 20 -26.29 -9.79 12.83
CA GLY A 20 -24.84 -9.99 12.59
C GLY A 20 -24.38 -11.40 12.28
N VAL A 21 -25.22 -12.24 11.64
CA VAL A 21 -24.76 -13.58 11.27
C VAL A 21 -23.83 -13.53 10.06
N LEU A 22 -22.87 -14.45 9.97
CA LEU A 22 -21.97 -14.55 8.83
C LEU A 22 -22.77 -14.65 7.51
N GLY A 23 -22.34 -13.88 6.52
CA GLY A 23 -23.06 -13.75 5.25
C GLY A 23 -24.30 -12.86 5.29
N THR A 24 -24.51 -12.04 6.33
CA THR A 24 -25.63 -11.09 6.31
C THR A 24 -25.39 -9.99 5.27
N VAL A 25 -26.28 -9.86 4.28
CA VAL A 25 -26.24 -8.78 3.28
C VAL A 25 -27.38 -7.82 3.53
N TRP A 26 -27.13 -6.53 3.32
CA TRP A 26 -28.18 -5.52 3.33
C TRP A 26 -28.97 -5.56 2.02
N ALA A 27 -30.28 -5.79 2.12
CA ALA A 27 -31.22 -5.49 1.04
C ALA A 27 -31.85 -4.10 1.26
N PRO A 28 -32.46 -3.48 0.24
CA PRO A 28 -33.00 -2.12 0.31
C PRO A 28 -34.01 -1.87 1.45
N ALA A 29 -34.59 -2.92 2.05
CA ALA A 29 -35.61 -2.80 3.09
C ALA A 29 -35.32 -3.57 4.40
N SER A 30 -34.31 -4.45 4.46
CA SER A 30 -34.00 -5.24 5.66
C SER A 30 -32.65 -5.97 5.62
N TYR A 31 -32.22 -6.46 6.78
CA TYR A 31 -31.14 -7.43 6.91
C TYR A 31 -31.56 -8.79 6.34
N ILE A 32 -30.73 -9.37 5.49
CA ILE A 32 -30.86 -10.74 5.04
C ILE A 32 -29.72 -11.55 5.65
N SER A 33 -29.97 -12.25 6.76
CA SER A 33 -29.06 -13.30 7.23
C SER A 33 -29.09 -14.46 6.23
N GLN A 34 -27.93 -15.07 5.98
CA GLN A 34 -27.78 -16.07 4.90
C GLN A 34 -27.30 -17.42 5.42
N PHE A 35 -26.53 -17.42 6.50
CA PHE A 35 -26.17 -18.61 7.26
C PHE A 35 -26.60 -18.41 8.70
N PHE A 36 -27.02 -19.47 9.39
CA PHE A 36 -27.05 -19.45 10.85
C PHE A 36 -25.97 -20.31 11.50
N GLU A 37 -25.33 -21.21 10.73
CA GLU A 37 -24.32 -22.13 11.24
C GLU A 37 -23.50 -22.75 10.09
N ILE A 38 -22.21 -22.94 10.32
CA ILE A 38 -21.30 -23.73 9.47
C ILE A 38 -20.58 -24.71 10.40
N GLN A 39 -20.48 -25.99 10.02
CA GLN A 39 -19.85 -27.03 10.85
C GLN A 39 -18.85 -27.82 10.03
N LEU A 40 -17.90 -28.49 10.67
CA LEU A 40 -16.98 -29.43 10.04
C LEU A 40 -17.36 -30.85 10.41
N TRP A 41 -17.08 -31.80 9.53
CA TRP A 41 -17.33 -33.21 9.76
C TRP A 41 -16.20 -34.11 9.23
N ALA A 42 -16.01 -35.25 9.89
CA ALA A 42 -15.06 -36.29 9.50
C ALA A 42 -15.66 -37.67 9.75
N THR A 43 -15.43 -38.63 8.85
CA THR A 43 -15.96 -40.00 8.99
C THR A 43 -15.02 -41.04 8.38
N ALA A 44 -14.97 -42.22 8.99
CA ALA A 44 -14.13 -43.35 8.60
C ALA A 44 -14.92 -44.66 8.70
N SER A 45 -14.59 -45.61 7.82
CA SER A 45 -15.29 -46.89 7.72
C SER A 45 -14.86 -47.89 8.81
N ALA A 46 -15.68 -48.92 9.03
CA ALA A 46 -15.33 -50.02 9.93
C ALA A 46 -14.12 -50.86 9.47
N SER A 47 -13.73 -50.81 8.20
CA SER A 47 -12.51 -51.48 7.73
C SER A 47 -11.26 -50.85 8.35
N GLU A 48 -11.25 -49.53 8.53
CA GLU A 48 -10.17 -48.80 9.20
C GLU A 48 -10.02 -49.31 10.64
N TRP A 49 -11.13 -49.33 11.40
CA TRP A 49 -11.14 -49.85 12.77
C TRP A 49 -10.60 -51.28 12.88
N LYS A 50 -11.03 -52.18 11.99
CA LYS A 50 -10.61 -53.57 12.03
C LYS A 50 -9.09 -53.71 11.88
N ARG A 51 -8.46 -52.89 11.04
CA ARG A 51 -6.99 -52.85 10.88
C ARG A 51 -6.32 -52.18 12.08
N HIS A 52 -6.86 -51.06 12.53
CA HIS A 52 -6.29 -50.27 13.63
C HIS A 52 -6.34 -51.01 14.97
N ARG A 53 -7.36 -51.82 15.20
CA ARG A 53 -7.52 -52.65 16.41
C ARG A 53 -6.33 -53.55 16.67
N ASP A 54 -5.72 -54.09 15.61
CA ASP A 54 -4.59 -55.01 15.74
C ASP A 54 -3.31 -54.26 16.15
N LEU A 55 -3.22 -52.96 15.84
CA LEU A 55 -2.11 -52.07 16.21
C LEU A 55 -2.32 -51.42 17.58
N ALA A 56 -3.55 -51.02 17.89
CA ALA A 56 -3.95 -50.36 19.12
C ALA A 56 -5.01 -51.21 19.85
N PRO A 57 -4.60 -52.12 20.76
CA PRO A 57 -5.52 -53.05 21.43
C PRO A 57 -6.63 -52.38 22.23
N SER A 58 -6.47 -51.12 22.63
CA SER A 58 -7.50 -50.33 23.32
C SER A 58 -8.75 -50.12 22.46
N LEU A 59 -8.64 -50.19 21.13
CA LEU A 59 -9.78 -50.10 20.20
C LEU A 59 -10.71 -51.31 20.25
N ASN A 60 -10.37 -52.37 20.99
CA ASN A 60 -11.32 -53.44 21.30
C ASN A 60 -12.45 -52.98 22.23
N PHE A 61 -12.21 -51.93 23.01
CA PHE A 61 -13.17 -51.39 23.97
C PHE A 61 -14.08 -50.32 23.38
N ILE A 62 -14.24 -50.23 22.05
CA ILE A 62 -15.20 -49.28 21.47
C ILE A 62 -16.61 -49.54 22.00
N LYS A 63 -17.41 -48.47 22.13
CA LYS A 63 -18.81 -48.62 22.52
C LYS A 63 -19.52 -49.49 21.48
N ASN A 64 -20.33 -50.44 21.94
CA ASN A 64 -21.08 -51.36 21.10
C ASN A 64 -20.20 -52.24 20.20
N ALA A 65 -19.02 -52.67 20.67
CA ALA A 65 -18.13 -53.58 19.94
C ALA A 65 -18.80 -54.89 19.46
N GLU A 66 -19.83 -55.36 20.18
CA GLU A 66 -20.62 -56.56 19.85
C GLU A 66 -21.96 -56.25 19.15
N GLY A 67 -22.25 -54.97 18.86
CA GLY A 67 -23.50 -54.52 18.21
C GLY A 67 -23.53 -54.76 16.70
N LEU A 68 -24.65 -54.41 16.04
CA LEU A 68 -24.73 -54.48 14.57
C LEU A 68 -23.87 -53.36 13.97
N ASN A 69 -22.95 -53.73 13.07
CA ASN A 69 -22.04 -52.82 12.37
C ASN A 69 -21.09 -52.02 13.30
N PRO A 70 -20.22 -52.67 14.10
CA PRO A 70 -19.29 -51.97 14.98
C PRO A 70 -18.14 -51.32 14.20
N GLY A 71 -17.53 -50.29 14.79
CA GLY A 71 -16.28 -49.70 14.31
C GLY A 71 -16.39 -48.56 13.30
N TYR A 72 -17.60 -48.12 12.93
CA TYR A 72 -17.76 -46.89 12.14
C TYR A 72 -17.51 -45.65 13.00
N ASN A 73 -17.00 -44.59 12.37
CA ASN A 73 -16.72 -43.30 13.01
C ASN A 73 -17.42 -42.17 12.26
N ALA A 74 -18.10 -41.28 12.97
CA ALA A 74 -18.58 -40.00 12.43
C ALA A 74 -18.45 -38.92 13.51
N ARG A 75 -17.87 -37.78 13.14
CA ARG A 75 -17.53 -36.66 14.04
C ARG A 75 -17.99 -35.35 13.41
N ASN A 76 -18.66 -34.49 14.19
CA ASN A 76 -19.11 -33.15 13.78
C ASN A 76 -18.71 -32.11 14.83
N THR A 77 -18.20 -30.94 14.44
CA THR A 77 -17.60 -29.98 15.40
C THR A 77 -18.57 -29.23 16.30
N LEU A 78 -19.83 -29.04 15.91
CA LEU A 78 -20.81 -28.25 16.67
C LEU A 78 -22.22 -28.82 16.49
N GLN A 79 -23.08 -28.72 17.52
CA GLN A 79 -24.52 -28.82 17.29
C GLN A 79 -25.34 -28.02 18.31
N ARG A 80 -25.97 -26.94 17.85
CA ARG A 80 -26.87 -26.03 18.62
C ARG A 80 -28.11 -26.68 19.27
N TRP A 81 -28.45 -27.94 18.95
CA TRP A 81 -29.74 -28.57 19.30
C TRP A 81 -29.61 -29.90 20.05
N ALA A 82 -28.40 -30.32 20.40
CA ALA A 82 -28.17 -31.52 21.19
C ALA A 82 -27.11 -31.22 22.26
N PRO A 83 -27.52 -30.92 23.51
CA PRO A 83 -26.58 -30.68 24.60
C PRO A 83 -25.65 -31.88 24.87
N ASP A 84 -26.00 -33.06 24.37
CA ASP A 84 -25.28 -34.31 24.58
C ASP A 84 -24.35 -34.70 23.42
N LEU A 85 -24.40 -33.98 22.29
CA LEU A 85 -23.50 -34.21 21.15
C LEU A 85 -22.16 -33.51 21.37
N GLN A 86 -21.34 -34.22 22.17
CA GLN A 86 -19.91 -34.47 21.98
C GLN A 86 -19.20 -33.48 21.05
N TRP A 87 -18.44 -32.53 21.63
CA TRP A 87 -17.53 -31.67 20.88
C TRP A 87 -16.51 -32.54 20.14
N ALA A 88 -16.77 -32.82 18.86
CA ALA A 88 -16.02 -33.82 18.12
C ALA A 88 -14.69 -33.28 17.58
N MET A 89 -14.49 -31.96 17.52
CA MET A 89 -13.15 -31.37 17.51
C MET A 89 -13.11 -30.24 18.54
N GLN A 90 -12.00 -30.13 19.24
CA GLN A 90 -11.76 -29.21 20.36
C GLN A 90 -10.48 -28.42 20.09
N GLY A 91 -10.39 -27.18 20.56
CA GLY A 91 -9.15 -26.41 20.43
C GLY A 91 -7.94 -27.15 21.02
N LYS A 92 -6.83 -27.21 20.28
CA LYS A 92 -5.55 -27.72 20.78
C LYS A 92 -4.66 -26.53 21.11
N ASP A 93 -4.39 -26.32 22.39
CA ASP A 93 -3.15 -25.69 22.82
C ASP A 93 -2.49 -26.59 23.86
N GLU A 94 -1.18 -26.49 24.01
CA GLU A 94 -0.40 -27.31 24.96
C GLU A 94 -0.73 -26.98 26.44
N SER A 95 -1.77 -26.19 26.71
CA SER A 95 -2.22 -25.84 28.05
C SER A 95 -3.62 -26.40 28.34
N LEU A 96 -3.80 -26.88 29.56
CA LEU A 96 -5.08 -27.39 30.04
C LEU A 96 -6.11 -26.24 30.08
N GLY A 97 -6.95 -26.12 29.05
CA GLY A 97 -8.31 -25.60 29.18
C GLY A 97 -8.56 -24.10 28.98
N LYS A 98 -7.62 -23.31 28.44
CA LYS A 98 -7.93 -21.94 27.98
C LYS A 98 -7.12 -21.56 26.74
N LEU A 99 -7.75 -21.74 25.58
CA LEU A 99 -7.61 -21.00 24.32
C LEU A 99 -6.36 -20.11 24.20
N HIS A 100 -5.45 -20.41 23.26
CA HIS A 100 -4.36 -19.56 22.74
C HIS A 100 -4.19 -18.19 23.43
N SER A 101 -3.07 -18.00 24.16
CA SER A 101 -2.75 -16.87 25.07
C SER A 101 -3.65 -16.73 26.32
N GLY A 102 -4.82 -17.37 26.36
CA GLY A 102 -5.82 -17.24 27.41
C GLY A 102 -6.58 -15.90 27.37
N VAL A 103 -6.35 -15.09 26.34
CA VAL A 103 -6.90 -13.74 26.23
C VAL A 103 -8.35 -13.80 25.78
N THR A 104 -9.18 -13.01 26.44
CA THR A 104 -10.61 -12.90 26.16
C THR A 104 -10.97 -11.56 25.55
N VAL A 105 -12.08 -11.54 24.81
CA VAL A 105 -12.72 -10.33 24.31
C VAL A 105 -12.94 -9.35 25.46
N THR A 106 -12.56 -8.09 25.24
CA THR A 106 -12.77 -6.98 26.17
C THR A 106 -13.87 -6.04 25.67
N ASN A 107 -14.11 -4.94 26.37
CA ASN A 107 -14.99 -3.85 25.94
C ASN A 107 -14.34 -2.47 26.12
N ASP A 108 -13.02 -2.43 26.09
CA ASP A 108 -12.19 -1.28 26.44
C ASP A 108 -11.62 -0.56 25.21
N GLY A 109 -12.00 -0.95 23.99
CA GLY A 109 -11.47 -0.40 22.74
C GLY A 109 -10.04 -0.83 22.39
N SER A 110 -9.46 -1.78 23.14
CA SER A 110 -8.17 -2.40 22.75
C SER A 110 -8.32 -3.28 21.51
N CYS A 111 -7.22 -3.83 20.99
CA CYS A 111 -7.27 -4.79 19.89
C CYS A 111 -8.05 -6.08 20.21
N ARG A 112 -8.34 -6.32 21.51
CA ARG A 112 -9.15 -7.44 22.01
C ARG A 112 -10.64 -7.11 22.04
N ASP A 113 -11.01 -5.84 21.78
CA ASP A 113 -12.40 -5.40 21.78
C ASP A 113 -13.06 -5.73 20.43
N HIS A 114 -13.68 -6.91 20.37
CA HIS A 114 -14.50 -7.34 19.25
C HIS A 114 -15.99 -7.05 19.45
N ASN A 115 -16.39 -6.21 20.41
CA ASN A 115 -17.81 -5.87 20.63
C ASN A 115 -18.40 -4.90 19.58
N LYS A 116 -17.58 -4.45 18.61
CA LYS A 116 -17.96 -3.52 17.53
C LYS A 116 -17.91 -4.18 16.16
N SER A 117 -18.61 -3.59 15.19
CA SER A 117 -18.61 -4.03 13.79
C SER A 117 -17.18 -4.17 13.25
N PRO A 118 -16.83 -5.25 12.51
CA PRO A 118 -17.72 -6.29 11.96
C PRO A 118 -18.02 -7.46 12.91
N PHE A 119 -17.45 -7.50 14.12
CA PHE A 119 -17.53 -8.64 15.04
C PHE A 119 -18.46 -8.46 16.23
N GLY A 120 -19.28 -7.39 16.25
CA GLY A 120 -20.04 -6.95 17.43
C GLY A 120 -21.09 -7.91 18.01
N PHE A 121 -21.11 -9.16 17.54
CA PHE A 121 -21.85 -10.28 18.12
C PHE A 121 -21.03 -11.08 19.16
N VAL A 122 -19.70 -10.89 19.23
CA VAL A 122 -18.86 -11.61 20.22
C VAL A 122 -18.87 -10.87 21.55
N SER A 123 -19.38 -11.54 22.59
CA SER A 123 -19.52 -10.96 23.93
C SER A 123 -18.19 -10.89 24.69
N THR A 124 -18.07 -9.93 25.60
CA THR A 124 -16.92 -9.84 26.53
C THR A 124 -16.74 -11.15 27.30
N GLY A 125 -15.49 -11.58 27.45
CA GLY A 125 -15.13 -12.82 28.15
C GLY A 125 -15.07 -14.06 27.26
N VAL A 126 -15.49 -14.00 25.99
CA VAL A 126 -15.26 -15.07 25.02
C VAL A 126 -13.77 -15.15 24.70
N PRO A 127 -13.11 -16.32 24.73
CA PRO A 127 -11.68 -16.38 24.48
C PRO A 127 -11.35 -16.34 22.98
N LEU A 128 -10.27 -15.63 22.65
CA LEU A 128 -9.90 -15.26 21.30
C LEU A 128 -8.87 -16.22 20.69
N LEU A 129 -8.97 -16.44 19.38
CA LEU A 129 -7.87 -16.95 18.57
C LEU A 129 -6.85 -15.85 18.29
N ALA A 130 -5.65 -16.25 17.87
CA ALA A 130 -4.63 -15.32 17.43
C ALA A 130 -5.11 -14.52 16.21
N GLY A 131 -5.29 -13.21 16.36
CA GLY A 131 -5.70 -12.28 15.30
C GLY A 131 -4.53 -11.44 14.78
N SER A 132 -4.44 -11.24 13.47
CA SER A 132 -3.32 -10.54 12.82
C SER A 132 -3.12 -9.09 13.27
N ASP A 133 -4.16 -8.45 13.80
CA ASP A 133 -4.19 -7.07 14.29
C ASP A 133 -3.99 -6.96 15.81
N CYS A 134 -3.93 -8.09 16.53
CA CYS A 134 -3.85 -8.11 17.98
C CYS A 134 -2.71 -9.02 18.48
N PRO A 135 -1.46 -8.52 18.51
CA PRO A 135 -0.29 -9.26 19.01
C PRO A 135 -0.46 -9.87 20.40
N ASP A 136 -1.30 -9.25 21.23
CA ASP A 136 -1.67 -9.74 22.55
C ASP A 136 -2.29 -11.14 22.56
N THR A 137 -2.95 -11.52 21.46
CA THR A 137 -3.57 -12.84 21.29
C THR A 137 -2.57 -13.90 20.79
N TRP A 138 -1.34 -13.49 20.47
CA TRP A 138 -0.32 -14.40 19.95
C TRP A 138 0.31 -15.18 21.11
N GLY A 139 0.68 -16.44 20.84
CA GLY A 139 1.39 -17.27 21.81
C GLY A 139 2.84 -16.82 22.01
N ALA A 140 3.59 -17.53 22.87
CA ALA A 140 5.01 -17.26 23.13
C ALA A 140 5.88 -17.32 21.87
N SER A 141 5.48 -18.11 20.86
CA SER A 141 6.15 -18.23 19.57
C SER A 141 5.78 -17.14 18.57
N GLY A 142 4.99 -16.13 18.98
CA GLY A 142 4.50 -15.06 18.11
C GLY A 142 3.45 -15.54 17.11
N TRP A 143 3.41 -14.89 15.95
CA TRP A 143 2.49 -15.26 14.87
C TRP A 143 2.95 -16.53 14.16
N VAL A 144 2.12 -17.57 14.21
CA VAL A 144 2.36 -18.88 13.56
C VAL A 144 1.35 -19.19 12.44
N GLY A 145 0.43 -18.27 12.16
CA GLY A 145 -0.52 -18.41 11.06
C GLY A 145 0.15 -18.29 9.69
N ALA A 146 -0.50 -18.83 8.66
CA ALA A 146 0.07 -18.88 7.32
C ALA A 146 0.34 -17.48 6.73
N ARG A 147 1.32 -17.40 5.83
CA ARG A 147 1.66 -16.20 5.06
C ARG A 147 1.22 -16.33 3.59
N PRO A 148 1.04 -15.21 2.87
CA PRO A 148 0.82 -15.23 1.42
C PRO A 148 1.99 -15.90 0.69
N ILE A 149 1.66 -16.68 -0.35
CA ILE A 149 2.65 -17.33 -1.22
C ILE A 149 2.51 -16.70 -2.62
N PRO A 150 3.50 -15.90 -3.05
CA PRO A 150 3.45 -15.24 -4.36
C PRO A 150 3.31 -16.23 -5.51
N GLY A 151 2.64 -15.81 -6.59
CA GLY A 151 2.54 -16.62 -7.82
C GLY A 151 3.91 -17.03 -8.37
N SER A 152 4.90 -16.13 -8.34
CA SER A 152 6.28 -16.42 -8.76
C SER A 152 6.93 -17.56 -7.96
N THR A 153 6.60 -17.70 -6.68
CA THR A 153 7.07 -18.83 -5.85
C THR A 153 6.47 -20.14 -6.36
N TRP A 154 5.19 -20.17 -6.70
CA TRP A 154 4.56 -21.35 -7.28
C TRP A 154 5.15 -21.70 -8.64
N GLU A 155 5.51 -20.70 -9.44
CA GLU A 155 6.12 -20.91 -10.78
C GLU A 155 7.50 -21.55 -10.66
N GLN A 156 8.30 -21.04 -9.72
CA GLN A 156 9.59 -21.62 -9.36
C GLN A 156 9.42 -23.08 -8.92
N LEU A 157 8.54 -23.35 -7.96
CA LEU A 157 8.33 -24.70 -7.44
C LEU A 157 7.83 -25.68 -8.52
N ALA A 158 6.93 -25.25 -9.40
CA ALA A 158 6.47 -26.09 -10.50
C ALA A 158 7.58 -26.41 -11.50
N THR A 159 8.46 -25.44 -11.78
CA THR A 159 9.63 -25.66 -12.64
C THR A 159 10.62 -26.65 -12.01
N GLU A 160 10.85 -26.52 -10.71
CA GLU A 160 11.79 -27.39 -9.97
C GLU A 160 11.26 -28.81 -9.78
N GLN A 161 9.96 -28.98 -9.53
CA GLN A 161 9.34 -30.26 -9.19
C GLN A 161 8.75 -31.01 -10.40
N GLY A 162 8.48 -30.32 -11.51
CA GLY A 162 7.96 -30.94 -12.73
C GLY A 162 6.64 -31.69 -12.51
N SER A 163 6.60 -32.99 -12.85
CA SER A 163 5.41 -33.83 -12.71
C SER A 163 4.98 -34.10 -11.28
N ASP A 164 5.87 -33.88 -10.31
CA ASP A 164 5.61 -34.13 -8.88
C ASP A 164 5.04 -32.89 -8.17
N PHE A 165 4.90 -31.77 -8.91
CA PHE A 165 4.39 -30.52 -8.37
C PHE A 165 2.93 -30.63 -7.91
N THR A 166 2.67 -30.12 -6.70
CA THR A 166 1.32 -29.94 -6.17
C THR A 166 1.18 -28.58 -5.49
N PHE A 167 -0.03 -28.02 -5.49
CA PHE A 167 -0.31 -26.76 -4.79
C PHE A 167 -0.50 -26.93 -3.28
N ASP A 168 0.46 -27.59 -2.62
CA ASP A 168 0.44 -27.94 -1.21
C ASP A 168 1.15 -26.87 -0.39
N PHE A 169 0.38 -25.92 0.11
CA PHE A 169 0.88 -24.71 0.76
C PHE A 169 1.63 -24.94 2.08
N TRP A 170 1.56 -26.14 2.67
CA TRP A 170 2.32 -26.51 3.86
C TRP A 170 3.72 -27.04 3.52
N LYS A 171 3.97 -27.40 2.25
CA LYS A 171 5.28 -27.83 1.74
C LYS A 171 6.13 -26.66 1.26
N VAL A 172 5.58 -25.45 1.18
CA VAL A 172 6.30 -24.26 0.71
C VAL A 172 7.24 -23.73 1.80
N PRO A 173 8.56 -23.66 1.54
CA PRO A 173 9.55 -23.15 2.49
C PRO A 173 9.21 -21.74 3.02
N PRO A 174 9.41 -21.44 4.32
CA PRO A 174 9.06 -20.14 4.91
C PRO A 174 9.74 -18.93 4.27
N ASP A 175 10.94 -19.09 3.74
CA ASP A 175 11.73 -18.06 3.04
C ASP A 175 11.15 -17.69 1.66
N LEU A 176 10.34 -18.57 1.07
CA LEU A 176 9.63 -18.31 -0.18
C LEU A 176 8.21 -17.73 0.03
N GLN A 177 7.82 -17.48 1.29
CA GLN A 177 6.56 -16.84 1.66
C GLN A 177 6.76 -15.33 1.91
N ASP A 178 5.73 -14.52 1.64
CA ASP A 178 5.77 -13.08 1.92
C ASP A 178 5.53 -12.81 3.42
N ASN A 179 6.61 -12.85 4.19
CA ASN A 179 6.58 -12.62 5.64
C ASN A 179 6.25 -11.16 6.02
N SER A 180 6.20 -10.23 5.06
CA SER A 180 5.83 -8.85 5.32
C SER A 180 4.32 -8.63 5.43
N LYS A 181 3.51 -9.64 5.09
CA LYS A 181 2.04 -9.54 5.00
C LYS A 181 1.34 -10.68 5.73
N PHE A 182 0.07 -10.46 6.06
CA PHE A 182 -0.86 -11.50 6.48
C PHE A 182 -1.73 -11.94 5.29
N LEU A 183 -2.45 -13.05 5.41
CA LEU A 183 -3.48 -13.43 4.44
C LEU A 183 -4.69 -12.50 4.61
N GLY A 184 -4.97 -11.70 3.59
CA GLY A 184 -6.09 -10.74 3.62
C GLY A 184 -5.88 -9.54 4.55
N ASP A 185 -6.94 -8.76 4.72
CA ASP A 185 -6.95 -7.55 5.55
C ASP A 185 -7.09 -7.88 7.04
N PHE A 186 -7.63 -9.06 7.35
CA PHE A 186 -7.70 -9.63 8.68
C PHE A 186 -7.61 -11.15 8.60
N GLN A 187 -6.77 -11.75 9.45
CA GLN A 187 -6.54 -13.19 9.54
C GLN A 187 -6.62 -13.65 11.00
N VAL A 188 -7.18 -14.84 11.20
CA VAL A 188 -7.10 -15.58 12.46
C VAL A 188 -6.53 -16.97 12.24
N TYR A 189 -5.77 -17.44 13.21
CA TYR A 189 -5.18 -18.78 13.20
C TYR A 189 -5.65 -19.61 14.40
N GLY A 190 -5.91 -20.90 14.19
CA GLY A 190 -6.27 -21.84 15.25
C GLY A 190 -5.92 -23.29 14.95
N VAL A 191 -5.87 -24.10 16.00
CA VAL A 191 -5.69 -25.56 15.91
C VAL A 191 -6.83 -26.26 16.65
N THR A 192 -7.41 -27.29 16.03
CA THR A 192 -8.42 -28.16 16.66
C THR A 192 -8.08 -29.63 16.49
N VAL A 193 -8.55 -30.48 17.41
CA VAL A 193 -8.30 -31.92 17.44
C VAL A 193 -9.53 -32.71 17.84
N ASP A 194 -9.70 -33.92 17.32
CA ASP A 194 -10.80 -34.81 17.74
C ASP A 194 -10.51 -35.64 19.01
N TYR A 195 -9.33 -35.43 19.57
CA TYR A 195 -8.81 -36.12 20.76
C TYR A 195 -8.44 -35.17 21.90
N GLY A 196 -9.11 -34.02 22.01
CA GLY A 196 -8.92 -33.10 23.14
C GLY A 196 -9.24 -33.75 24.50
N LEU A 197 -8.90 -33.07 25.60
CA LEU A 197 -9.01 -33.63 26.96
C LEU A 197 -10.40 -34.21 27.26
N GLU A 198 -11.45 -33.46 26.95
CA GLU A 198 -12.84 -33.86 27.24
C GLU A 198 -13.29 -34.99 26.30
N ALA A 199 -12.81 -35.01 25.06
CA ALA A 199 -13.05 -36.12 24.14
C ALA A 199 -12.40 -37.40 24.68
N ARG A 200 -11.11 -37.34 25.07
CA ARG A 200 -10.37 -38.49 25.65
C ARG A 200 -11.08 -39.08 26.87
N GLN A 201 -11.56 -38.25 27.79
CA GLN A 201 -12.33 -38.69 28.96
C GLN A 201 -13.61 -39.44 28.58
N ARG A 202 -14.34 -38.95 27.55
CA ARG A 202 -15.59 -39.57 27.11
C ARG A 202 -15.40 -40.87 26.33
N PHE A 203 -14.25 -41.05 25.68
CA PHE A 203 -13.89 -42.32 25.03
C PHE A 203 -13.38 -43.38 26.01
N GLY A 204 -13.03 -43.01 27.25
CA GLY A 204 -12.65 -43.95 28.30
C GLY A 204 -11.54 -44.91 27.85
N LYS A 205 -11.71 -46.21 28.14
CA LYS A 205 -10.75 -47.29 27.82
C LYS A 205 -10.37 -47.44 26.33
N VAL A 206 -11.08 -46.77 25.41
CA VAL A 206 -10.70 -46.75 23.98
C VAL A 206 -9.36 -46.02 23.78
N VAL A 207 -9.05 -45.04 24.62
CA VAL A 207 -7.76 -44.34 24.63
C VAL A 207 -6.80 -45.05 25.59
N PRO A 208 -5.58 -45.41 25.16
CA PRO A 208 -4.61 -46.07 26.05
C PRO A 208 -4.37 -45.30 27.35
N GLY A 209 -4.35 -46.02 28.47
CA GLY A 209 -4.11 -45.45 29.81
C GLY A 209 -5.29 -44.73 30.46
N GLN A 210 -6.43 -44.59 29.77
CA GLN A 210 -7.67 -44.07 30.36
C GLN A 210 -8.51 -45.18 31.01
N SER A 211 -9.40 -44.81 31.92
CA SER A 211 -10.33 -45.73 32.58
C SER A 211 -11.79 -45.32 32.36
N GLY A 212 -12.74 -46.22 32.61
CA GLY A 212 -14.18 -46.02 32.37
C GLY A 212 -14.67 -46.57 31.02
N GLU A 213 -15.95 -46.94 30.98
CA GLU A 213 -16.61 -47.41 29.75
C GLU A 213 -16.81 -46.24 28.76
N PRO A 214 -16.66 -46.46 27.45
CA PRO A 214 -16.83 -45.42 26.46
C PRO A 214 -18.27 -44.90 26.44
N LEU A 215 -18.43 -43.59 26.56
CA LEU A 215 -19.74 -42.94 26.44
C LEU A 215 -20.10 -42.65 24.98
N LEU A 216 -19.10 -42.57 24.10
CA LEU A 216 -19.22 -42.22 22.68
C LEU A 216 -19.02 -43.43 21.77
N GLU A 217 -19.71 -43.46 20.63
CA GLU A 217 -19.49 -44.48 19.60
C GLU A 217 -18.22 -44.22 18.80
N GLY A 218 -17.56 -45.31 18.38
CA GLY A 218 -16.31 -45.26 17.62
C GLY A 218 -15.10 -44.93 18.49
N TYR A 219 -14.13 -44.21 17.92
CA TYR A 219 -12.85 -43.88 18.55
C TYR A 219 -12.35 -42.49 18.11
N PRO A 220 -11.44 -41.82 18.85
CA PRO A 220 -10.73 -40.64 18.33
C PRO A 220 -9.89 -41.04 17.11
N MET A 221 -10.10 -40.39 15.99
CA MET A 221 -9.35 -40.66 14.76
C MET A 221 -7.91 -40.11 14.82
N GLY A 222 -7.59 -39.25 15.78
CA GLY A 222 -6.25 -38.67 15.87
C GLY A 222 -6.07 -37.52 14.88
N LEU A 223 -7.14 -36.86 14.46
CA LEU A 223 -7.07 -35.79 13.47
C LEU A 223 -6.76 -34.46 14.13
N GLU A 224 -5.73 -33.77 13.66
CA GLU A 224 -5.42 -32.39 13.99
C GLU A 224 -5.71 -31.49 12.78
N LEU A 225 -6.52 -30.47 12.98
CA LEU A 225 -6.85 -29.46 11.99
C LEU A 225 -6.18 -28.14 12.37
N ARG A 226 -5.23 -27.67 11.56
CA ARG A 226 -4.67 -26.31 11.66
C ARG A 226 -5.34 -25.44 10.63
N PHE A 227 -5.83 -24.26 11.00
CA PHE A 227 -6.56 -23.43 10.06
C PHE A 227 -6.24 -21.94 10.18
N ASP A 228 -6.37 -21.28 9.03
CA ASP A 228 -6.37 -19.84 8.86
C ASP A 228 -7.72 -19.43 8.28
N ALA A 229 -8.42 -18.52 8.97
CA ALA A 229 -9.61 -17.87 8.42
C ALA A 229 -9.30 -16.41 8.14
N PHE A 230 -9.64 -15.93 6.95
CA PHE A 230 -9.27 -14.58 6.52
C PHE A 230 -10.31 -13.96 5.59
N VAL A 231 -10.31 -12.63 5.56
CA VAL A 231 -11.22 -11.80 4.77
C VAL A 231 -10.46 -10.71 4.06
N PHE A 232 -11.06 -10.18 2.99
CA PHE A 232 -10.52 -9.06 2.24
C PHE A 232 -11.54 -7.93 2.22
N HIS A 233 -11.08 -6.69 2.31
CA HIS A 233 -11.86 -5.47 2.17
C HIS A 233 -12.01 -5.05 0.69
N LEU A 234 -11.39 -5.80 -0.21
CA LEU A 234 -11.60 -5.68 -1.64
C LEU A 234 -13.09 -5.87 -1.97
N SER A 235 -13.76 -4.81 -2.46
CA SER A 235 -15.21 -4.79 -2.72
C SER A 235 -15.71 -5.98 -3.56
N ASP A 236 -14.85 -6.48 -4.43
CA ASP A 236 -15.13 -7.59 -5.34
C ASP A 236 -15.27 -8.95 -4.66
N VAL A 237 -14.68 -9.12 -3.47
CA VAL A 237 -14.72 -10.35 -2.67
C VAL A 237 -15.08 -10.09 -1.20
N ALA A 238 -15.46 -8.86 -0.83
CA ALA A 238 -15.72 -8.45 0.55
C ALA A 238 -16.87 -9.21 1.23
N ASN A 239 -17.79 -9.78 0.44
CA ASN A 239 -18.88 -10.63 0.92
C ASN A 239 -18.50 -12.11 1.00
N ALA A 240 -17.21 -12.44 0.90
CA ALA A 240 -16.67 -13.78 1.04
C ALA A 240 -15.74 -13.88 2.26
N PHE A 241 -15.75 -15.04 2.92
CA PHE A 241 -14.71 -15.39 3.89
C PHE A 241 -14.01 -16.67 3.44
N PHE A 242 -12.70 -16.69 3.62
CA PHE A 242 -11.86 -17.80 3.23
C PHE A 242 -11.45 -18.59 4.48
N TYR A 243 -11.44 -19.91 4.36
CA TYR A 243 -11.02 -20.84 5.39
C TYR A 243 -10.05 -21.84 4.77
N ARG A 244 -8.77 -21.70 5.10
CA ARG A 244 -7.69 -22.58 4.66
C ARG A 244 -7.32 -23.48 5.81
N ALA A 245 -7.37 -24.79 5.63
CA ALA A 245 -7.08 -25.75 6.68
C ALA A 245 -6.18 -26.89 6.23
N VAL A 246 -5.38 -27.35 7.17
CA VAL A 246 -4.47 -28.49 7.06
C VAL A 246 -4.97 -29.57 8.01
N LEU A 247 -5.21 -30.77 7.49
CA LEU A 247 -5.61 -31.95 8.25
C LEU A 247 -4.41 -32.89 8.38
N VAL A 248 -3.99 -33.14 9.62
CA VAL A 248 -2.83 -33.96 9.96
C VAL A 248 -3.30 -35.19 10.73
N ASN A 249 -2.79 -36.36 10.36
CA ASN A 249 -3.02 -37.59 11.12
C ASN A 249 -1.99 -37.70 12.26
N LYS A 250 -2.43 -37.41 13.49
CA LYS A 250 -1.69 -37.48 14.75
C LYS A 250 -2.17 -38.62 15.65
N SER A 251 -2.57 -39.73 15.04
CA SER A 251 -3.03 -40.92 15.76
C SER A 251 -1.96 -41.51 16.70
N ASP A 252 -0.68 -41.34 16.39
CA ASP A 252 0.45 -41.69 17.26
C ASP A 252 0.42 -40.94 18.61
N GLU A 253 0.02 -39.67 18.63
CA GLU A 253 -0.15 -38.87 19.86
C GLU A 253 -1.32 -39.34 20.75
N VAL A 254 -2.22 -40.16 20.19
CA VAL A 254 -3.38 -40.72 20.90
C VAL A 254 -3.10 -42.14 21.35
N TYR A 255 -2.54 -42.98 20.47
CA TYR A 255 -2.44 -44.42 20.67
C TYR A 255 -1.03 -44.92 20.98
N GLY A 256 0.00 -44.07 20.86
CA GLY A 256 1.41 -44.46 20.93
C GLY A 256 1.92 -45.21 19.68
N VAL A 257 1.04 -45.46 18.72
CA VAL A 257 1.31 -46.07 17.41
C VAL A 257 0.52 -45.33 16.34
N GLY A 258 1.08 -45.20 15.14
CA GLY A 258 0.40 -44.58 14.00
C GLY A 258 -0.70 -45.47 13.44
N LEU A 259 -1.85 -44.87 13.10
CA LEU A 259 -3.00 -45.51 12.45
C LEU A 259 -3.20 -44.92 11.05
N ASP A 260 -2.89 -45.69 10.01
CA ASP A 260 -3.01 -45.26 8.62
C ASP A 260 -4.44 -45.35 8.08
N TYR A 261 -4.99 -44.23 7.63
CA TYR A 261 -6.30 -44.21 7.01
C TYR A 261 -6.21 -44.49 5.51
N ASP A 262 -6.85 -45.55 5.02
CA ASP A 262 -6.98 -45.78 3.58
C ASP A 262 -8.17 -44.99 3.00
N SER A 263 -9.20 -44.77 3.80
CA SER A 263 -10.49 -44.23 3.36
C SER A 263 -11.08 -43.25 4.39
N LEU A 264 -10.60 -42.01 4.35
CA LEU A 264 -11.13 -40.90 5.15
C LEU A 264 -12.07 -40.02 4.31
N TYR A 265 -13.09 -39.46 4.96
CA TYR A 265 -13.97 -38.44 4.39
C TYR A 265 -14.01 -37.22 5.30
N PHE A 266 -13.97 -36.03 4.70
CA PHE A 266 -13.98 -34.77 5.44
C PHE A 266 -14.74 -33.69 4.67
N GLY A 267 -15.39 -32.77 5.39
CA GLY A 267 -16.09 -31.66 4.77
C GLY A 267 -16.72 -30.68 5.75
N THR A 268 -17.68 -29.92 5.23
CA THR A 268 -18.44 -28.92 5.97
C THR A 268 -19.95 -29.13 5.81
N LEU A 269 -20.72 -28.76 6.84
CA LEU A 269 -22.18 -28.65 6.80
C LEU A 269 -22.55 -27.17 6.68
N LEU A 270 -23.38 -26.85 5.68
CA LEU A 270 -23.97 -25.53 5.51
C LEU A 270 -25.39 -25.53 6.06
N ARG A 271 -25.70 -24.54 6.89
CA ARG A 271 -27.08 -24.30 7.34
C ARG A 271 -27.54 -22.90 6.96
N PRO A 272 -28.06 -22.73 5.73
CA PRO A 272 -28.56 -21.44 5.30
C PRO A 272 -29.78 -21.02 6.13
N PHE A 273 -29.79 -19.77 6.59
CA PHE A 273 -30.93 -19.18 7.31
C PHE A 273 -31.70 -18.28 6.36
N HIS A 274 -32.81 -18.76 5.81
CA HIS A 274 -33.72 -17.86 5.12
C HIS A 274 -34.96 -17.63 5.98
N VAL A 275 -35.60 -16.46 5.82
CA VAL A 275 -36.84 -16.07 6.53
C VAL A 275 -37.91 -17.17 6.45
N ARG A 276 -37.83 -18.03 5.42
CA ARG A 276 -38.64 -19.26 5.29
C ARG A 276 -37.71 -20.47 5.16
N GLN A 277 -37.98 -21.51 5.96
CA GLN A 277 -37.17 -22.74 6.07
C GLN A 277 -37.32 -23.72 4.89
N ASN A 278 -37.21 -23.22 3.65
CA ASN A 278 -37.28 -24.02 2.42
C ASN A 278 -36.17 -23.64 1.40
N PRO A 279 -34.87 -23.68 1.77
CA PRO A 279 -33.79 -23.48 0.82
C PRO A 279 -33.76 -24.53 -0.28
N THR A 280 -33.25 -24.15 -1.43
CA THR A 280 -32.78 -25.04 -2.49
C THR A 280 -31.26 -25.21 -2.34
N SER A 281 -30.64 -26.24 -2.95
CA SER A 281 -29.17 -26.28 -3.06
C SER A 281 -28.71 -26.99 -4.32
N TYR A 282 -27.79 -26.35 -5.03
CA TYR A 282 -27.29 -26.78 -6.34
C TYR A 282 -25.79 -26.98 -6.26
N ALA A 283 -25.31 -28.12 -6.75
CA ALA A 283 -23.90 -28.37 -6.98
C ALA A 283 -23.48 -27.90 -8.38
N ILE A 284 -22.46 -27.05 -8.44
CA ILE A 284 -21.83 -26.51 -9.65
C ILE A 284 -20.39 -27.03 -9.67
N THR A 285 -20.23 -28.26 -10.14
CA THR A 285 -18.99 -29.04 -10.03
C THR A 285 -17.79 -28.39 -10.70
N GLU A 286 -18.02 -27.78 -11.87
CA GLU A 286 -17.04 -27.05 -12.66
C GLU A 286 -16.61 -25.72 -12.03
N ARG A 287 -17.20 -25.32 -10.90
CA ARG A 287 -16.77 -24.18 -10.09
C ARG A 287 -16.38 -24.57 -8.67
N GLY A 288 -16.44 -25.85 -8.33
CA GLY A 288 -16.23 -26.31 -6.95
C GLY A 288 -17.30 -25.80 -5.98
N ALA A 289 -18.47 -25.37 -6.46
CA ALA A 289 -19.43 -24.61 -5.66
C ALA A 289 -20.69 -25.41 -5.31
N VAL A 290 -21.23 -25.17 -4.12
CA VAL A 290 -22.60 -25.54 -3.72
C VAL A 290 -23.32 -24.26 -3.31
N VAL A 291 -24.41 -23.94 -4.00
CA VAL A 291 -25.12 -22.66 -3.87
C VAL A 291 -26.58 -22.88 -3.46
N SER A 292 -27.20 -21.93 -2.79
CA SER A 292 -28.52 -22.03 -2.16
C SER A 292 -29.30 -20.72 -2.29
N ASN A 293 -30.61 -20.82 -2.55
CA ASN A 293 -31.58 -19.72 -2.44
C ASN A 293 -32.92 -20.25 -1.88
N VAL A 294 -34.02 -19.48 -1.93
CA VAL A 294 -35.34 -19.94 -1.46
C VAL A 294 -36.16 -20.54 -2.60
N LEU A 295 -36.78 -21.70 -2.36
CA LEU A 295 -37.65 -22.37 -3.33
C LEU A 295 -38.83 -21.48 -3.77
N GLY A 296 -39.16 -21.54 -5.05
CA GLY A 296 -40.27 -20.82 -5.67
C GLY A 296 -39.80 -19.60 -6.45
N GLY A 297 -38.66 -19.68 -7.12
CA GLY A 297 -38.19 -18.64 -8.06
C GLY A 297 -39.06 -18.55 -9.32
N HIS A 298 -39.69 -19.66 -9.72
CA HIS A 298 -40.47 -19.78 -10.94
C HIS A 298 -41.95 -20.14 -10.67
N PRO A 299 -42.88 -19.71 -11.54
CA PRO A 299 -44.28 -20.13 -11.45
C PRO A 299 -44.42 -21.65 -11.40
N LYS A 300 -45.23 -22.15 -10.46
CA LYS A 300 -45.47 -23.59 -10.24
C LYS A 300 -44.20 -24.42 -9.98
N CYS A 301 -43.08 -23.80 -9.56
CA CYS A 301 -41.79 -24.46 -9.33
C CYS A 301 -41.38 -25.37 -10.49
N ASN A 302 -41.42 -24.86 -11.72
CA ASN A 302 -41.10 -25.63 -12.93
C ASN A 302 -41.97 -26.90 -13.09
N ASN A 303 -43.21 -26.90 -12.60
CA ASN A 303 -44.12 -28.04 -12.55
C ASN A 303 -43.57 -29.26 -11.77
N ALA A 304 -42.91 -29.00 -10.64
CA ALA A 304 -42.35 -30.05 -9.78
C ALA A 304 -43.38 -31.12 -9.37
N ARG A 305 -42.97 -32.39 -9.48
CA ARG A 305 -43.71 -33.58 -9.04
C ARG A 305 -43.66 -33.69 -7.51
N VAL A 306 -44.81 -33.81 -6.86
CA VAL A 306 -44.88 -33.99 -5.40
C VAL A 306 -44.73 -35.46 -5.02
N VAL A 307 -44.06 -35.74 -3.90
CA VAL A 307 -43.90 -37.07 -3.32
C VAL A 307 -44.60 -37.08 -1.96
N GLY A 308 -45.59 -37.96 -1.76
CA GLY A 308 -46.30 -38.11 -0.47
C GLY A 308 -46.81 -36.79 0.13
N ASP A 309 -46.56 -36.60 1.43
CA ASP A 309 -46.84 -35.38 2.21
C ASP A 309 -45.68 -34.36 2.22
N ILE A 310 -44.64 -34.58 1.41
CA ILE A 310 -43.50 -33.67 1.32
C ILE A 310 -44.02 -32.30 0.88
N ARG A 311 -43.56 -31.24 1.55
CA ARG A 311 -43.99 -29.86 1.27
C ARG A 311 -43.87 -29.58 -0.22
N GLY A 312 -45.02 -29.45 -0.89
CA GLY A 312 -45.09 -29.12 -2.29
C GLY A 312 -44.56 -27.72 -2.59
N CYS A 313 -44.47 -27.40 -3.88
CA CYS A 313 -44.15 -26.06 -4.35
C CYS A 313 -44.99 -25.01 -3.64
N VAL A 314 -44.37 -23.95 -3.15
CA VAL A 314 -45.12 -22.86 -2.53
C VAL A 314 -45.58 -21.87 -3.59
N THR A 315 -46.89 -21.83 -3.84
CA THR A 315 -47.50 -21.11 -4.97
C THR A 315 -47.79 -19.63 -4.69
N SER A 316 -47.59 -19.16 -3.46
CA SER A 316 -47.82 -17.76 -3.06
C SER A 316 -46.58 -16.90 -3.25
N ALA A 317 -46.54 -16.19 -4.39
CA ALA A 317 -45.54 -15.23 -4.88
C ALA A 317 -44.13 -15.80 -5.19
N PRO A 318 -43.39 -15.24 -6.17
CA PRO A 318 -42.00 -15.66 -6.43
C PRO A 318 -41.11 -15.33 -5.22
N ARG A 319 -40.54 -16.36 -4.60
CA ARG A 319 -39.73 -16.27 -3.38
C ARG A 319 -38.23 -16.27 -3.63
N GLY A 320 -37.76 -16.96 -4.68
CA GLY A 320 -36.38 -17.03 -5.17
C GLY A 320 -35.33 -16.34 -4.30
N PHE A 321 -34.96 -15.11 -4.68
CA PHE A 321 -33.92 -14.30 -4.04
C PHE A 321 -34.46 -13.29 -3.02
N GLN A 322 -35.71 -13.41 -2.54
CA GLN A 322 -36.25 -12.48 -1.53
C GLN A 322 -35.42 -12.46 -0.24
N ALA A 323 -34.78 -13.58 0.07
CA ALA A 323 -33.83 -13.71 1.17
C ALA A 323 -32.41 -13.95 0.65
N GLY A 324 -32.07 -13.39 -0.53
CA GLY A 324 -30.78 -13.53 -1.23
C GLY A 324 -30.35 -14.97 -1.51
N ALA A 325 -29.05 -15.14 -1.75
CA ALA A 325 -28.42 -16.42 -2.01
C ALA A 325 -27.08 -16.54 -1.28
N SER A 326 -26.69 -17.79 -1.04
CA SER A 326 -25.50 -18.11 -0.28
C SER A 326 -24.89 -19.43 -0.75
N GLY A 327 -23.63 -19.66 -0.42
CA GLY A 327 -22.99 -20.91 -0.81
C GLY A 327 -21.60 -21.10 -0.23
N VAL A 328 -21.03 -22.25 -0.55
CA VAL A 328 -19.62 -22.55 -0.32
C VAL A 328 -18.98 -22.91 -1.65
N ILE A 329 -17.73 -22.50 -1.81
CA ILE A 329 -16.84 -22.93 -2.88
C ILE A 329 -15.74 -23.75 -2.20
N VAL A 330 -15.63 -25.02 -2.55
CA VAL A 330 -14.49 -25.87 -2.19
C VAL A 330 -13.39 -25.53 -3.19
N LEU A 331 -12.45 -24.68 -2.81
CA LEU A 331 -11.36 -24.21 -3.65
C LEU A 331 -10.25 -25.27 -3.78
N LYS A 332 -10.02 -26.05 -2.71
CA LYS A 332 -9.10 -27.20 -2.68
C LYS A 332 -9.60 -28.24 -1.69
N SER A 333 -9.31 -29.50 -1.98
CA SER A 333 -9.46 -30.65 -1.09
C SER A 333 -8.37 -31.70 -1.40
N PRO A 334 -8.32 -32.83 -0.67
CA PRO A 334 -7.39 -33.91 -0.93
C PRO A 334 -7.58 -34.59 -2.30
N ILE A 335 -8.75 -34.43 -2.94
CA ILE A 335 -9.08 -35.03 -4.24
C ILE A 335 -8.92 -34.04 -5.40
N GLY A 336 -8.63 -32.77 -5.13
CA GLY A 336 -8.44 -31.80 -6.20
C GLY A 336 -8.24 -30.36 -5.76
N ASP A 337 -7.80 -29.52 -6.70
CA ASP A 337 -7.55 -28.10 -6.50
C ASP A 337 -8.06 -27.33 -7.72
N LEU A 338 -8.84 -26.27 -7.51
CA LEU A 338 -9.33 -25.47 -8.63
C LEU A 338 -8.20 -24.82 -9.43
N ARG A 339 -7.03 -24.57 -8.82
CA ARG A 339 -5.82 -24.09 -9.52
C ARG A 339 -5.30 -25.07 -10.54
N ASN A 340 -5.65 -26.35 -10.46
CA ASN A 340 -5.30 -27.31 -11.50
C ASN A 340 -5.96 -27.00 -12.85
N LYS A 341 -6.99 -26.13 -12.88
CA LYS A 341 -7.56 -25.60 -14.12
C LYS A 341 -6.60 -24.71 -14.91
N LEU A 342 -5.57 -24.15 -14.26
CA LEU A 342 -4.49 -23.47 -14.94
C LEU A 342 -3.77 -24.45 -15.89
N PHE A 343 -3.63 -25.72 -15.50
CA PHE A 343 -3.02 -26.78 -16.31
C PHE A 343 -3.91 -27.29 -17.44
N THR A 344 -5.24 -27.19 -17.33
CA THR A 344 -6.17 -27.89 -18.25
C THR A 344 -6.89 -27.00 -19.27
N ARG A 345 -6.79 -25.67 -19.18
CA ARG A 345 -7.36 -24.72 -20.17
C ARG A 345 -6.31 -24.37 -21.24
N GLY A 346 -6.53 -24.68 -22.53
CA GLY A 346 -5.63 -24.27 -23.65
C GLY A 346 -6.02 -22.94 -24.29
N ASP A 347 -5.24 -22.24 -25.13
CA ASP A 347 -3.79 -22.28 -25.46
C ASP A 347 -3.02 -21.32 -24.55
N ALA A 348 -1.77 -21.67 -24.36
CA ALA A 348 -0.86 -21.28 -23.32
C ALA A 348 0.47 -20.88 -23.91
N SER A 349 0.47 -20.28 -25.09
CA SER A 349 1.68 -19.84 -25.80
C SER A 349 2.47 -18.71 -25.08
N SER A 350 2.18 -18.52 -23.79
CA SER A 350 2.89 -17.76 -22.77
C SER A 350 2.87 -18.40 -21.35
N ASN A 351 2.22 -19.55 -21.12
CA ASN A 351 1.64 -19.90 -19.82
C ASN A 351 2.63 -20.57 -18.84
N PRO A 352 2.80 -20.04 -17.62
CA PRO A 352 3.60 -20.65 -16.56
C PRO A 352 3.01 -21.93 -15.93
N PHE A 353 1.76 -22.31 -16.23
CA PHE A 353 1.15 -23.51 -15.65
C PHE A 353 0.17 -24.21 -16.60
N TYR A 354 0.46 -24.33 -17.90
CA TYR A 354 -0.36 -25.13 -18.81
C TYR A 354 0.26 -26.48 -19.11
N ASN A 355 -0.52 -27.56 -18.92
CA ASN A 355 -0.20 -28.86 -19.48
C ASN A 355 -1.48 -29.71 -19.55
N PRO A 356 -2.14 -29.82 -20.70
CA PRO A 356 -3.37 -30.62 -20.83
C PRO A 356 -3.10 -32.12 -20.67
N SER A 357 -1.83 -32.56 -20.73
CA SER A 357 -1.39 -33.92 -20.44
C SER A 357 -0.91 -34.11 -19.00
N HIS A 358 -1.07 -33.10 -18.13
CA HIS A 358 -0.66 -33.18 -16.73
C HIS A 358 -1.40 -34.33 -16.03
N SER A 359 -0.67 -35.09 -15.21
CA SER A 359 -1.22 -36.20 -14.41
C SER A 359 -2.39 -35.76 -13.53
N LEU A 360 -2.35 -34.51 -13.05
CA LEU A 360 -3.39 -33.87 -12.22
C LEU A 360 -4.48 -33.15 -13.03
N ALA A 361 -4.58 -33.32 -14.35
CA ALA A 361 -5.64 -32.70 -15.16
C ALA A 361 -7.05 -33.16 -14.73
N GLY A 362 -7.16 -34.36 -14.16
CA GLY A 362 -8.38 -34.85 -13.54
C GLY A 362 -8.70 -34.20 -12.19
N ASP A 363 -7.75 -33.57 -11.50
CA ASP A 363 -7.92 -33.04 -10.15
C ASP A 363 -8.54 -31.61 -10.15
N THR A 364 -9.39 -31.29 -11.13
CA THR A 364 -10.05 -29.97 -11.26
C THR A 364 -11.41 -29.88 -10.56
N ILE A 365 -11.91 -31.00 -10.03
CA ILE A 365 -13.11 -31.07 -9.19
C ILE A 365 -12.65 -31.31 -7.76
N THR A 366 -13.17 -30.50 -6.85
CA THR A 366 -12.67 -30.38 -5.47
C THR A 366 -13.60 -30.99 -4.42
N PHE A 367 -14.77 -31.47 -4.83
CA PHE A 367 -15.71 -32.14 -3.93
C PHE A 367 -16.49 -33.18 -4.71
N ASN A 368 -16.83 -34.29 -4.07
CA ASN A 368 -17.57 -35.39 -4.68
C ASN A 368 -18.73 -35.88 -3.82
N HIS A 369 -18.98 -35.25 -2.68
CA HIS A 369 -20.11 -35.54 -1.81
C HIS A 369 -20.91 -34.27 -1.53
N ASN A 370 -22.21 -34.32 -1.86
CA ASN A 370 -23.19 -33.34 -1.44
C ASN A 370 -24.51 -34.01 -1.06
N ASN A 371 -24.77 -34.11 0.25
CA ASN A 371 -25.99 -34.70 0.78
C ASN A 371 -27.02 -33.63 1.19
N LEU A 372 -28.24 -33.82 0.68
CA LEU A 372 -29.41 -32.95 0.83
C LEU A 372 -30.33 -33.36 1.99
N CYS A 373 -29.80 -34.04 3.00
CA CYS A 373 -30.52 -34.69 4.11
C CYS A 373 -31.45 -33.77 4.94
N GLY A 374 -31.40 -32.43 4.81
CA GLY A 374 -32.36 -31.54 5.48
C GLY A 374 -32.44 -31.72 7.02
N PHE A 375 -33.31 -30.95 7.69
CA PHE A 375 -33.41 -31.00 9.15
C PHE A 375 -33.91 -32.34 9.69
N THR A 376 -34.97 -32.90 9.09
CA THR A 376 -35.60 -34.15 9.56
C THR A 376 -34.70 -35.36 9.34
N CYS A 377 -34.07 -35.51 8.17
CA CYS A 377 -33.11 -36.59 7.99
C CYS A 377 -31.83 -36.33 8.80
N THR A 378 -31.37 -35.07 8.96
CA THR A 378 -30.21 -34.78 9.84
C THR A 378 -30.49 -35.25 11.27
N GLN A 379 -31.70 -34.99 11.78
CA GLN A 379 -32.10 -35.53 13.08
C GLN A 379 -32.11 -37.06 13.07
N ALA A 380 -32.70 -37.70 12.08
CA ALA A 380 -32.83 -39.16 12.05
C ALA A 380 -31.50 -39.92 11.83
N GLN A 381 -30.55 -39.36 11.08
CA GLN A 381 -29.29 -40.03 10.74
C GLN A 381 -28.14 -39.66 11.67
N HIS A 382 -28.15 -38.42 12.19
CA HIS A 382 -27.00 -37.83 12.89
C HIS A 382 -27.28 -37.44 14.35
N ILE A 383 -28.54 -37.42 14.83
CA ILE A 383 -28.88 -36.85 16.15
C ILE A 383 -29.70 -37.80 17.04
N ALA A 384 -30.84 -38.27 16.55
CA ALA A 384 -31.81 -39.06 17.30
C ALA A 384 -31.23 -40.45 17.61
N GLY A 385 -31.20 -40.80 18.91
CA GLY A 385 -30.60 -42.05 19.37
C GLY A 385 -29.13 -41.93 19.79
N SER A 386 -28.66 -40.74 20.18
CA SER A 386 -27.36 -40.54 20.84
C SER A 386 -27.22 -41.41 22.09
N GLY A 387 -26.81 -42.67 21.91
CA GLY A 387 -26.88 -43.71 22.93
C GLY A 387 -27.22 -45.11 22.43
N THR A 388 -27.79 -45.29 21.22
CA THR A 388 -28.10 -46.59 20.63
C THR A 388 -27.02 -47.04 19.62
N SER A 389 -26.83 -48.35 19.48
CA SER A 389 -25.71 -49.03 18.80
C SER A 389 -25.56 -48.84 17.28
N TYR A 390 -26.21 -47.83 16.69
CA TYR A 390 -26.49 -47.79 15.26
C TYR A 390 -26.25 -46.42 14.59
N GLN A 391 -25.87 -45.39 15.35
CA GLN A 391 -25.81 -44.01 14.84
C GLN A 391 -24.56 -43.76 13.99
N ALA A 392 -23.39 -44.23 14.42
CA ALA A 392 -22.14 -44.01 13.68
C ALA A 392 -22.18 -44.63 12.27
N ALA A 393 -22.76 -45.82 12.12
CA ALA A 393 -22.93 -46.48 10.83
C ALA A 393 -23.92 -45.75 9.90
N ARG A 394 -25.07 -45.27 10.43
CA ARG A 394 -26.04 -44.45 9.67
C ARG A 394 -25.46 -43.13 9.22
N SER A 395 -24.72 -42.47 10.12
CA SER A 395 -24.02 -41.22 9.82
C SER A 395 -22.96 -41.42 8.74
N PHE A 396 -22.09 -42.43 8.90
CA PHE A 396 -21.11 -42.79 7.87
C PHE A 396 -21.79 -43.09 6.54
N GLY A 397 -22.83 -43.93 6.52
CA GLY A 397 -23.53 -44.31 5.29
C GLY A 397 -24.17 -43.12 4.57
N THR A 398 -24.66 -42.13 5.32
CA THR A 398 -25.24 -40.90 4.79
C THR A 398 -24.17 -39.96 4.22
N LEU A 399 -23.02 -39.79 4.90
CA LEU A 399 -21.94 -38.91 4.46
C LEU A 399 -21.12 -39.54 3.31
N ALA A 400 -20.82 -40.83 3.39
CA ALA A 400 -20.07 -41.59 2.38
C ALA A 400 -20.95 -42.13 1.23
N HIS A 401 -22.26 -41.83 1.22
CA HIS A 401 -23.24 -42.25 0.21
C HIS A 401 -23.26 -43.78 -0.02
N ARG A 402 -23.37 -44.53 1.08
CA ARG A 402 -23.51 -45.99 1.11
C ARG A 402 -24.93 -46.35 1.54
N GLU A 403 -25.79 -46.73 0.60
CA GLU A 403 -27.23 -46.92 0.85
C GLU A 403 -27.52 -47.94 1.94
N ALA A 404 -26.87 -49.10 1.91
CA ALA A 404 -27.04 -50.15 2.92
C ALA A 404 -26.73 -49.66 4.35
N LEU A 405 -25.71 -48.80 4.48
CA LEU A 405 -25.27 -48.26 5.76
C LEU A 405 -26.09 -47.03 6.16
N ALA A 406 -26.61 -46.24 5.22
CA ALA A 406 -27.54 -45.16 5.52
C ALA A 406 -28.87 -45.73 6.08
N LEU A 407 -29.29 -46.89 5.59
CA LEU A 407 -30.41 -47.63 6.14
C LEU A 407 -30.04 -48.34 7.45
N ASN A 408 -28.82 -48.89 7.56
CA ASN A 408 -28.24 -49.61 8.71
C ASN A 408 -29.26 -50.49 9.43
N ASP A 409 -29.49 -51.71 8.90
CA ASP A 409 -30.50 -52.72 9.29
C ASP A 409 -31.93 -52.50 8.77
N ARG A 410 -32.31 -51.26 8.47
CA ARG A 410 -33.60 -50.95 7.87
C ARG A 410 -33.65 -51.46 6.43
N THR A 411 -34.79 -52.01 6.04
CA THR A 411 -35.16 -52.14 4.64
C THR A 411 -35.65 -50.79 4.12
N SER A 412 -35.64 -50.59 2.80
CA SER A 412 -36.16 -49.36 2.23
C SER A 412 -37.63 -49.11 2.58
N THR A 413 -38.41 -50.16 2.87
CA THR A 413 -39.83 -50.09 3.23
C THR A 413 -40.09 -49.68 4.67
N ASP A 414 -39.08 -49.74 5.55
CA ASP A 414 -39.23 -49.32 6.96
C ASP A 414 -39.31 -47.80 7.12
N LEU A 415 -38.94 -47.06 6.07
CA LEU A 415 -39.06 -45.61 5.99
C LEU A 415 -40.38 -45.22 5.32
N THR A 416 -41.08 -44.22 5.87
CA THR A 416 -42.19 -43.59 5.15
C THR A 416 -41.71 -42.99 3.81
N GLU A 417 -42.62 -42.71 2.87
CA GLU A 417 -42.25 -42.10 1.59
C GLU A 417 -41.40 -40.83 1.77
N ARG A 418 -41.82 -39.97 2.71
CA ARG A 418 -41.08 -38.77 3.08
C ARG A 418 -39.71 -39.05 3.70
N GLN A 419 -39.63 -39.95 4.68
CA GLN A 419 -38.34 -40.28 5.32
C GLN A 419 -37.34 -40.86 4.31
N TYR A 420 -37.82 -41.65 3.35
CA TYR A 420 -37.00 -42.23 2.31
C TYR A 420 -36.51 -41.17 1.32
N PHE A 421 -37.42 -40.34 0.82
CA PHE A 421 -37.08 -39.31 -0.14
C PHE A 421 -36.18 -38.23 0.48
N ASP A 422 -36.44 -37.77 1.71
CA ASP A 422 -35.57 -36.81 2.43
C ASP A 422 -34.15 -37.37 2.66
N LEU A 423 -33.99 -38.70 2.72
CA LEU A 423 -32.68 -39.34 2.86
C LEU A 423 -31.91 -39.40 1.54
N PHE A 424 -32.55 -39.83 0.45
CA PHE A 424 -31.85 -40.15 -0.81
C PHE A 424 -32.05 -39.12 -1.93
N HIS A 425 -33.17 -38.40 -1.94
CA HIS A 425 -33.60 -37.49 -3.02
C HIS A 425 -33.47 -38.12 -4.42
N ASN A 426 -33.81 -39.40 -4.52
CA ASN A 426 -33.48 -40.23 -5.67
C ASN A 426 -34.27 -39.82 -6.92
N GLN A 427 -33.56 -39.63 -8.04
CA GLN A 427 -34.17 -39.26 -9.33
C GLN A 427 -35.22 -40.27 -9.84
N ASP A 428 -35.12 -41.53 -9.40
CA ASP A 428 -35.94 -42.63 -9.90
C ASP A 428 -37.19 -42.89 -9.03
N TRP A 429 -37.61 -41.98 -8.15
CA TRP A 429 -38.79 -42.21 -7.30
C TRP A 429 -40.07 -42.46 -8.16
N PRO A 430 -40.93 -43.45 -7.81
CA PRO A 430 -41.06 -44.18 -6.54
C PRO A 430 -40.17 -45.41 -6.35
N GLN A 431 -39.26 -45.72 -7.26
CA GLN A 431 -38.38 -46.87 -7.12
C GLN A 431 -37.49 -46.69 -5.89
N ARG A 432 -37.53 -47.66 -4.98
CA ARG A 432 -36.67 -47.71 -3.79
C ARG A 432 -35.45 -48.59 -4.05
N TRP A 433 -34.38 -48.29 -3.34
CA TRP A 433 -33.11 -49.00 -3.41
C TRP A 433 -33.29 -50.43 -2.93
N THR A 434 -32.78 -51.38 -3.71
CA THR A 434 -32.68 -52.79 -3.32
C THR A 434 -31.25 -53.27 -3.53
N PRO A 435 -30.71 -54.12 -2.64
CA PRO A 435 -29.35 -54.64 -2.78
C PRO A 435 -29.09 -55.39 -4.09
N ALA A 436 -30.13 -56.00 -4.70
CA ALA A 436 -30.04 -56.77 -5.94
C ALA A 436 -30.22 -55.94 -7.23
N GLY A 437 -30.54 -54.63 -7.12
CA GLY A 437 -30.75 -53.74 -8.27
C GLY A 437 -29.48 -53.26 -8.97
N VAL A 438 -28.33 -53.85 -8.64
CA VAL A 438 -27.01 -53.46 -9.17
C VAL A 438 -26.80 -54.07 -10.55
N ARG A 439 -27.01 -53.30 -11.63
CA ARG A 439 -26.58 -53.70 -12.99
C ARG A 439 -25.22 -53.07 -13.30
N PHE A 440 -24.14 -53.70 -12.85
CA PHE A 440 -22.81 -53.37 -13.38
C PHE A 440 -22.60 -54.13 -14.70
N GLY A 441 -22.41 -53.42 -15.81
CA GLY A 441 -21.86 -54.02 -17.04
C GLY A 441 -22.46 -53.63 -18.39
N THR A 442 -23.52 -52.81 -18.47
CA THR A 442 -24.17 -52.49 -19.78
C THR A 442 -24.02 -51.04 -20.25
N GLY A 443 -23.12 -50.24 -19.67
CA GLY A 443 -22.96 -48.83 -20.07
C GLY A 443 -24.06 -47.88 -19.57
N ASP A 444 -25.09 -48.42 -18.90
CA ASP A 444 -26.08 -47.66 -18.14
C ASP A 444 -25.59 -47.51 -16.69
N VAL A 445 -25.38 -46.27 -16.25
CA VAL A 445 -25.02 -45.93 -14.87
C VAL A 445 -26.25 -46.09 -13.98
N GLY A 446 -26.67 -47.32 -13.67
CA GLY A 446 -27.97 -47.60 -13.06
C GLY A 446 -27.93 -48.42 -11.76
N VAL A 447 -27.76 -47.76 -10.62
CA VAL A 447 -28.32 -48.24 -9.34
C VAL A 447 -29.63 -47.50 -9.15
N VAL A 448 -30.76 -48.21 -9.19
CA VAL A 448 -32.09 -47.61 -9.12
C VAL A 448 -32.45 -47.32 -7.66
N GLY A 449 -32.97 -46.12 -7.40
CA GLY A 449 -33.68 -45.81 -6.16
C GLY A 449 -32.83 -45.39 -4.97
N GLY A 450 -31.50 -45.37 -5.08
CA GLY A 450 -30.56 -44.97 -4.01
C GLY A 450 -30.10 -43.51 -4.10
N PHE A 451 -28.91 -43.21 -3.56
CA PHE A 451 -28.32 -41.89 -3.71
C PHE A 451 -28.06 -41.57 -5.18
N ASN A 452 -28.30 -40.31 -5.55
CA ASN A 452 -28.00 -39.82 -6.88
C ASN A 452 -26.49 -39.89 -7.19
N ARG A 453 -26.17 -40.20 -8.45
CA ARG A 453 -24.80 -40.41 -8.95
C ARG A 453 -24.61 -39.70 -10.28
N TYR A 454 -23.45 -39.09 -10.46
CA TYR A 454 -23.03 -38.46 -11.69
C TYR A 454 -21.56 -38.75 -11.96
N VAL A 455 -21.22 -39.10 -13.20
CA VAL A 455 -19.83 -39.32 -13.64
C VAL A 455 -19.48 -38.23 -14.66
N PRO A 456 -18.66 -37.23 -14.28
CA PRO A 456 -18.24 -36.18 -15.19
C PRO A 456 -17.26 -36.68 -16.26
N GLY A 457 -17.20 -36.01 -17.41
CA GLY A 457 -16.23 -36.30 -18.48
C GLY A 457 -16.78 -37.14 -19.64
N VAL A 458 -15.94 -37.41 -20.65
CA VAL A 458 -16.40 -37.88 -21.96
C VAL A 458 -16.54 -39.42 -22.02
N SER A 459 -17.58 -39.93 -22.69
CA SER A 459 -17.73 -41.34 -23.08
C SER A 459 -17.71 -41.49 -24.61
N ASP A 460 -17.12 -42.60 -25.08
CA ASP A 460 -16.79 -42.95 -26.49
C ASP A 460 -15.77 -42.06 -27.21
N GLY A 461 -14.86 -41.52 -26.41
CA GLY A 461 -13.57 -40.94 -26.80
C GLY A 461 -12.65 -40.67 -25.60
N LYS A 462 -13.25 -40.63 -24.39
CA LYS A 462 -12.74 -40.80 -22.99
C LYS A 462 -11.57 -39.86 -22.56
N PRO A 463 -11.70 -39.05 -21.50
CA PRO A 463 -11.80 -39.59 -20.13
C PRO A 463 -12.94 -38.99 -19.28
N GLN A 464 -13.80 -39.90 -18.85
CA GLN A 464 -14.33 -40.12 -17.51
C GLN A 464 -13.43 -39.56 -16.38
N TRP A 465 -13.87 -38.54 -15.63
CA TRP A 465 -13.16 -37.83 -14.56
C TRP A 465 -12.54 -38.78 -13.53
N ARG A 466 -11.31 -38.49 -13.09
CA ARG A 466 -10.61 -39.25 -12.05
C ARG A 466 -9.70 -38.36 -11.22
N TYR A 467 -9.60 -38.61 -9.91
CA TYR A 467 -8.64 -37.92 -9.05
C TYR A 467 -7.40 -38.76 -8.74
N THR A 468 -6.27 -38.13 -8.42
CA THR A 468 -4.98 -38.84 -8.22
C THR A 468 -4.83 -39.47 -6.83
N ASN A 469 -5.26 -38.77 -5.78
CA ASN A 469 -5.11 -39.21 -4.39
C ASN A 469 -6.17 -40.23 -3.95
N ARG A 470 -6.22 -41.39 -4.61
CA ARG A 470 -7.19 -42.46 -4.37
C ARG A 470 -6.74 -43.45 -3.27
N PRO A 471 -7.67 -44.05 -2.52
CA PRO A 471 -7.37 -45.14 -1.59
C PRO A 471 -6.59 -46.30 -2.23
N LYS A 472 -5.69 -46.91 -1.45
CA LYS A 472 -4.91 -48.07 -1.87
C LYS A 472 -5.84 -49.23 -2.24
N GLY A 473 -5.77 -49.67 -3.50
CA GLY A 473 -6.62 -50.74 -4.04
C GLY A 473 -7.90 -50.28 -4.75
N ALA A 474 -8.13 -48.97 -4.92
CA ALA A 474 -9.14 -48.47 -5.85
C ALA A 474 -8.87 -49.02 -7.26
N THR A 475 -9.90 -49.51 -7.95
CA THR A 475 -9.75 -50.16 -9.26
C THR A 475 -9.09 -49.22 -10.28
N ALA A 476 -7.97 -49.67 -10.89
CA ALA A 476 -7.23 -48.89 -11.89
C ALA A 476 -8.06 -48.53 -13.14
N ALA A 477 -9.08 -49.33 -13.46
CA ALA A 477 -10.00 -49.11 -14.57
C ALA A 477 -11.39 -48.64 -14.08
N GLY A 478 -11.68 -47.33 -14.17
CA GLY A 478 -13.03 -46.77 -14.01
C GLY A 478 -13.05 -45.25 -13.69
N PRO A 479 -14.09 -44.49 -14.08
CA PRO A 479 -14.37 -43.13 -13.58
C PRO A 479 -14.49 -43.05 -12.06
N ASP A 480 -14.16 -41.90 -11.50
CA ASP A 480 -14.65 -41.50 -10.17
C ASP A 480 -16.08 -40.95 -10.27
N THR A 481 -16.91 -41.26 -9.27
CA THR A 481 -18.33 -40.88 -9.24
C THR A 481 -18.55 -39.73 -8.25
N LEU A 482 -19.31 -38.72 -8.67
CA LEU A 482 -19.82 -37.68 -7.80
C LEU A 482 -21.18 -38.11 -7.24
N TYR A 483 -21.32 -38.01 -5.92
CA TYR A 483 -22.55 -38.26 -5.19
C TYR A 483 -23.13 -36.94 -4.72
N LEU A 484 -23.95 -36.33 -5.57
CA LEU A 484 -24.45 -34.97 -5.38
C LEU A 484 -25.97 -35.00 -5.53
N GLY A 485 -26.69 -34.57 -4.49
CA GLY A 485 -28.16 -34.67 -4.48
C GLY A 485 -28.85 -33.90 -5.60
N SER A 486 -28.27 -32.79 -6.09
CA SER A 486 -28.79 -32.01 -7.23
C SER A 486 -28.34 -32.54 -8.59
N CYS A 487 -27.61 -33.65 -8.65
CA CYS A 487 -27.17 -34.26 -9.89
C CYS A 487 -27.79 -35.62 -10.08
N GLY A 488 -27.79 -36.14 -11.31
CA GLY A 488 -28.29 -37.47 -11.61
C GLY A 488 -27.54 -38.08 -12.77
N THR A 489 -28.08 -39.17 -13.29
CA THR A 489 -27.52 -39.92 -14.42
C THR A 489 -27.26 -39.08 -15.68
N LYS A 490 -27.99 -37.97 -15.85
CA LYS A 490 -27.87 -37.04 -16.99
C LYS A 490 -27.09 -35.76 -16.69
N GLY A 491 -26.45 -35.66 -15.53
CA GLY A 491 -25.77 -34.44 -15.08
C GLY A 491 -26.48 -33.71 -13.96
N CYS A 492 -25.95 -32.54 -13.61
CA CYS A 492 -26.48 -31.67 -12.56
C CYS A 492 -27.64 -30.81 -13.08
N THR A 493 -28.61 -30.51 -12.21
CA THR A 493 -29.62 -29.50 -12.53
C THR A 493 -28.95 -28.12 -12.64
N ALA A 494 -29.46 -27.27 -13.53
CA ALA A 494 -28.96 -25.91 -13.65
C ALA A 494 -29.16 -25.15 -12.32
N ALA A 495 -28.26 -24.22 -12.01
CA ALA A 495 -28.42 -23.38 -10.82
C ALA A 495 -29.75 -22.61 -10.87
N TRP A 496 -30.35 -22.39 -9.69
CA TRP A 496 -31.55 -21.56 -9.49
C TRP A 496 -32.88 -22.09 -10.05
N VAL A 497 -32.94 -23.33 -10.54
CA VAL A 497 -34.21 -24.00 -10.91
C VAL A 497 -34.96 -24.49 -9.67
N ASP A 498 -36.29 -24.62 -9.68
CA ASP A 498 -37.01 -25.11 -8.48
C ASP A 498 -37.11 -26.64 -8.38
N THR A 499 -36.36 -27.38 -9.23
CA THR A 499 -36.46 -28.84 -9.36
C THR A 499 -35.15 -29.59 -9.18
N LEU A 500 -35.24 -30.78 -8.59
CA LEU A 500 -34.21 -31.81 -8.54
C LEU A 500 -34.25 -32.72 -9.78
N PRO A 501 -33.20 -33.53 -10.00
CA PRO A 501 -33.26 -34.65 -10.93
C PRO A 501 -34.52 -35.51 -10.72
N GLY A 502 -35.17 -35.94 -11.81
CA GLY A 502 -36.47 -36.62 -11.74
C GLY A 502 -37.70 -35.70 -11.67
N GLY A 503 -37.49 -34.38 -11.60
CA GLY A 503 -38.53 -33.36 -11.66
C GLY A 503 -39.24 -33.10 -10.32
N PHE A 504 -38.60 -33.40 -9.19
CA PHE A 504 -39.16 -33.21 -7.84
C PHE A 504 -38.82 -31.81 -7.27
N PRO A 505 -39.58 -31.28 -6.30
CA PRO A 505 -39.26 -29.97 -5.72
C PRO A 505 -37.91 -30.01 -5.01
N GLN A 506 -37.09 -29.00 -5.25
CA GLN A 506 -35.80 -28.84 -4.58
C GLN A 506 -35.96 -28.19 -3.21
N ASN A 507 -36.71 -28.84 -2.33
CA ASN A 507 -36.93 -28.34 -0.99
C ASN A 507 -35.99 -29.01 0.00
N LEU A 508 -35.08 -28.22 0.55
CA LEU A 508 -34.17 -28.65 1.59
C LEU A 508 -34.61 -28.02 2.89
N HIS A 509 -34.76 -28.84 3.91
CA HIS A 509 -35.05 -28.35 5.25
C HIS A 509 -33.78 -27.76 5.91
N ASN A 510 -33.17 -26.72 5.32
CA ASN A 510 -32.06 -25.92 5.86
C ASN A 510 -30.70 -26.60 6.10
N THR A 511 -30.39 -27.76 5.53
CA THR A 511 -29.06 -28.38 5.71
C THR A 511 -28.51 -29.01 4.42
N SER A 512 -27.25 -28.74 4.13
CA SER A 512 -26.51 -29.31 3.00
C SER A 512 -25.10 -29.71 3.45
N TRP A 513 -24.78 -30.99 3.36
CA TRP A 513 -23.47 -31.54 3.74
C TRP A 513 -22.59 -31.59 2.49
N VAL A 514 -21.42 -30.95 2.52
CA VAL A 514 -20.51 -30.83 1.38
C VAL A 514 -19.13 -31.33 1.78
N GLY A 515 -18.48 -32.16 0.97
CA GLY A 515 -17.13 -32.62 1.28
C GLY A 515 -16.49 -33.49 0.21
N ALA A 516 -15.34 -34.06 0.58
CA ALA A 516 -14.54 -34.91 -0.27
C ALA A 516 -14.18 -36.24 0.43
N GLY A 517 -14.12 -37.32 -0.34
CA GLY A 517 -13.64 -38.63 0.10
C GLY A 517 -14.14 -39.76 -0.80
N PRO A 518 -13.66 -40.99 -0.64
CA PRO A 518 -12.58 -41.37 0.28
C PRO A 518 -11.22 -40.85 -0.21
N PHE A 519 -10.32 -40.52 0.70
CA PHE A 519 -8.91 -40.26 0.41
C PHE A 519 -8.03 -40.95 1.48
N PRO A 520 -6.81 -41.38 1.12
CA PRO A 520 -5.87 -41.92 2.09
C PRO A 520 -5.18 -40.81 2.91
N LEU A 521 -4.77 -41.13 4.13
CA LEU A 521 -3.99 -40.26 5.01
C LEU A 521 -3.19 -41.13 6.00
N GLU A 522 -1.90 -41.34 5.71
CA GLU A 522 -0.99 -42.11 6.56
C GLU A 522 -0.72 -41.40 7.88
N ALA A 523 -0.27 -42.14 8.90
CA ALA A 523 0.11 -41.58 10.19
C ALA A 523 1.28 -40.60 10.04
N GLY A 524 1.14 -39.40 10.61
CA GLY A 524 2.08 -38.29 10.46
C GLY A 524 1.92 -37.50 9.17
N ASP A 525 1.17 -37.99 8.18
CA ASP A 525 0.97 -37.31 6.90
C ASP A 525 -0.09 -36.20 7.00
N THR A 526 -0.10 -35.33 6.00
CA THR A 526 -0.82 -34.07 5.97
C THR A 526 -1.54 -33.85 4.65
N THR A 527 -2.81 -33.44 4.73
CA THR A 527 -3.59 -32.97 3.59
C THR A 527 -4.27 -31.63 3.87
N SER A 528 -5.05 -31.09 2.94
CA SER A 528 -5.66 -29.77 3.12
C SER A 528 -7.04 -29.60 2.48
N PHE A 529 -7.78 -28.63 3.01
CA PHE A 529 -9.01 -28.10 2.46
C PHE A 529 -8.95 -26.58 2.40
N VAL A 530 -9.52 -26.00 1.36
CA VAL A 530 -9.74 -24.55 1.26
C VAL A 530 -11.19 -24.32 0.89
N PHE A 531 -11.92 -23.62 1.74
CA PHE A 531 -13.31 -23.22 1.52
C PHE A 531 -13.40 -21.70 1.38
N ALA A 532 -14.27 -21.23 0.49
CA ALA A 532 -14.73 -19.85 0.47
C ALA A 532 -16.25 -19.83 0.60
N TYR A 533 -16.74 -19.23 1.66
CA TYR A 533 -18.17 -19.09 1.91
C TYR A 533 -18.58 -17.67 1.56
N TRP A 534 -19.75 -17.51 0.96
CA TRP A 534 -20.16 -16.23 0.42
C TRP A 534 -21.67 -16.04 0.52
N SER A 535 -22.09 -14.79 0.41
CA SER A 535 -23.49 -14.44 0.21
C SER A 535 -23.68 -13.23 -0.70
N ALA A 536 -24.84 -13.17 -1.36
CA ALA A 536 -25.19 -12.09 -2.29
C ALA A 536 -26.72 -11.88 -2.34
N PRO A 537 -27.19 -10.70 -2.77
CA PRO A 537 -28.61 -10.37 -2.74
C PRO A 537 -29.43 -11.02 -3.86
N ASP A 538 -28.83 -11.40 -4.99
CA ASP A 538 -29.51 -11.91 -6.17
C ASP A 538 -28.61 -12.83 -7.02
N SER A 539 -29.17 -13.51 -8.03
CA SER A 539 -28.44 -14.45 -8.90
C SER A 539 -27.27 -13.82 -9.65
N ILE A 540 -27.41 -12.61 -10.19
CA ILE A 540 -26.37 -11.95 -10.99
C ILE A 540 -25.18 -11.63 -10.08
N SER A 541 -25.47 -11.02 -8.92
CA SER A 541 -24.48 -10.72 -7.89
C SER A 541 -23.79 -11.98 -7.37
N SER A 542 -24.54 -13.09 -7.18
CA SER A 542 -23.99 -14.39 -6.80
C SER A 542 -23.02 -14.96 -7.83
N GLU A 543 -23.45 -15.06 -9.09
CA GLU A 543 -22.64 -15.65 -10.16
C GLU A 543 -21.35 -14.86 -10.39
N LEU A 544 -21.44 -13.53 -10.34
CA LEU A 544 -20.30 -12.63 -10.46
C LEU A 544 -19.34 -12.77 -9.26
N LEU A 545 -19.87 -12.85 -8.04
CA LEU A 545 -19.06 -13.04 -6.83
C LEU A 545 -18.35 -14.40 -6.83
N ILE A 546 -19.02 -15.48 -7.23
CA ILE A 546 -18.41 -16.81 -7.36
C ILE A 546 -17.23 -16.78 -8.32
N ASN A 547 -17.41 -16.16 -9.50
CA ASN A 547 -16.32 -16.04 -10.48
C ASN A 547 -15.16 -15.21 -9.93
N LYS A 548 -15.44 -14.06 -9.29
CA LYS A 548 -14.42 -13.21 -8.66
C LYS A 548 -13.65 -13.95 -7.55
N ILE A 549 -14.32 -14.73 -6.70
CA ILE A 549 -13.66 -15.54 -5.66
C ILE A 549 -12.75 -16.59 -6.28
N ILE A 550 -13.21 -17.29 -7.33
CA ILE A 550 -12.42 -18.32 -8.02
C ILE A 550 -11.22 -17.67 -8.71
N ASP A 551 -11.43 -16.61 -9.48
CA ASP A 551 -10.35 -15.89 -10.17
C ASP A 551 -9.32 -15.38 -9.17
N PHE A 552 -9.76 -14.80 -8.05
CA PHE A 552 -8.89 -14.34 -6.99
C PHE A 552 -8.07 -15.48 -6.35
N TYR A 553 -8.66 -16.67 -6.19
CA TYR A 553 -7.94 -17.86 -5.76
C TYR A 553 -6.94 -18.37 -6.80
N LEU A 554 -7.31 -18.35 -8.08
CA LEU A 554 -6.44 -18.71 -9.21
C LEU A 554 -5.25 -17.75 -9.34
N GLU A 555 -5.44 -16.49 -8.96
CA GLU A 555 -4.39 -15.47 -8.87
C GLU A 555 -3.62 -15.49 -7.54
N PHE A 556 -3.73 -16.58 -6.75
CA PHE A 556 -3.01 -16.77 -5.49
C PHE A 556 -3.30 -15.68 -4.44
N TYR A 557 -4.54 -15.19 -4.43
CA TYR A 557 -4.99 -14.06 -3.60
C TYR A 557 -4.25 -12.75 -3.91
N LEU A 558 -3.60 -12.66 -5.08
CA LEU A 558 -3.02 -11.42 -5.58
C LEU A 558 -4.16 -10.52 -6.05
N GLY A 559 -4.50 -9.54 -5.24
CA GLY A 559 -5.48 -8.52 -5.57
C GLY A 559 -4.89 -7.15 -5.36
N PRO A 560 -5.56 -6.09 -5.84
CA PRO A 560 -5.18 -4.75 -5.45
C PRO A 560 -5.21 -4.68 -3.93
N SER A 561 -4.16 -4.09 -3.36
CA SER A 561 -4.00 -3.97 -1.91
C SER A 561 -4.05 -2.50 -1.52
N ALA A 562 -4.48 -2.21 -0.29
CA ALA A 562 -4.34 -0.86 0.22
C ALA A 562 -2.84 -0.52 0.34
N PRO A 563 -2.43 0.74 0.11
CA PRO A 563 -1.02 1.12 0.17
C PRO A 563 -0.45 0.83 1.56
N THR A 564 0.86 0.58 1.67
CA THR A 564 1.47 0.44 3.00
C THR A 564 1.34 1.75 3.77
N PRO A 565 0.74 1.75 4.98
CA PRO A 565 0.68 2.96 5.79
C PRO A 565 2.06 3.49 6.15
N PRO A 566 2.28 4.82 6.16
CA PRO A 566 3.53 5.36 6.64
C PRO A 566 3.68 5.05 8.13
N LYS A 567 4.92 4.80 8.54
CA LYS A 567 5.26 4.55 9.93
C LYS A 567 5.41 5.88 10.67
N ILE A 568 4.91 5.94 11.91
CA ILE A 568 5.17 7.07 12.80
C ILE A 568 6.55 6.84 13.42
N VAL A 569 7.57 7.50 12.87
CA VAL A 569 8.97 7.29 13.27
C VAL A 569 9.37 8.12 14.49
N ALA A 570 8.69 9.25 14.74
CA ALA A 570 8.94 10.08 15.89
C ALA A 570 7.72 10.94 16.25
N THR A 571 7.68 11.40 17.50
CA THR A 571 6.71 12.39 17.97
C THR A 571 7.41 13.51 18.74
N SER A 572 6.93 14.74 18.56
CA SER A 572 7.38 15.92 19.30
C SER A 572 6.21 16.54 20.03
N ILE A 573 6.42 16.94 21.29
CA ILE A 573 5.36 17.42 22.18
C ILE A 573 5.71 18.81 22.70
N LEU A 574 4.77 19.74 22.57
CA LEU A 574 4.72 21.00 23.30
C LEU A 574 3.68 20.82 24.41
N GLY A 575 4.15 20.74 25.66
CA GLY A 575 3.34 20.55 26.87
C GLY A 575 3.44 21.74 27.83
N GLY A 576 2.58 21.77 28.84
CA GLY A 576 2.48 22.87 29.81
C GLY A 576 1.75 24.08 29.23
N ALA A 577 0.42 24.13 29.37
CA ALA A 577 -0.40 25.25 28.94
C ALA A 577 -0.55 26.28 30.06
N ARG A 578 -0.26 27.55 29.77
CA ARG A 578 -0.72 28.73 30.51
C ARG A 578 -1.95 29.36 29.85
N GLU A 579 -2.12 29.18 28.53
CA GLU A 579 -3.29 29.61 27.74
C GLU A 579 -3.75 28.55 26.69
N ALA A 580 -4.90 28.77 26.04
CA ALA A 580 -5.43 27.87 25.01
C ALA A 580 -4.59 27.93 23.72
N GLY A 581 -4.23 26.76 23.17
CA GLY A 581 -3.43 26.65 21.94
C GLY A 581 -1.91 26.61 22.15
N GLU A 582 -1.44 26.57 23.40
CA GLU A 582 -0.02 26.45 23.74
C GLU A 582 0.50 25.00 23.77
N THR A 583 -0.38 24.01 23.62
CA THR A 583 -0.06 22.59 23.57
C THR A 583 -0.15 22.04 22.16
N GLU A 584 0.80 21.20 21.78
CA GLU A 584 0.92 20.69 20.40
C GLU A 584 1.53 19.29 20.38
N VAL A 585 1.03 18.43 19.50
CA VAL A 585 1.70 17.19 19.08
C VAL A 585 2.09 17.32 17.63
N THR A 586 3.33 16.97 17.30
CA THR A 586 3.76 16.77 15.91
C THR A 586 4.20 15.32 15.71
N LEU A 587 3.64 14.67 14.69
CA LEU A 587 3.99 13.33 14.23
C LEU A 587 4.89 13.42 12.99
N TYR A 588 5.87 12.54 12.90
CA TYR A 588 6.80 12.43 11.78
C TYR A 588 6.66 11.07 11.11
N PHE A 589 6.60 11.06 9.77
CA PHE A 589 6.28 9.88 8.96
C PHE A 589 7.45 9.45 8.08
N ASP A 590 7.57 8.15 7.79
CA ASP A 590 8.51 7.64 6.78
C ASP A 590 7.96 7.72 5.34
N ASP A 591 8.78 7.29 4.37
CA ASP A 591 8.47 7.35 2.94
C ASP A 591 7.72 6.11 2.41
N ALA A 592 7.18 5.25 3.27
CA ALA A 592 6.56 3.99 2.85
C ALA A 592 5.42 4.21 1.86
N ALA A 593 4.57 5.22 2.09
CA ALA A 593 3.48 5.56 1.18
C ALA A 593 3.94 6.26 -0.12
N ILE A 594 5.05 6.99 -0.08
CA ILE A 594 5.57 7.73 -1.25
C ILE A 594 6.21 6.78 -2.25
N ASN A 595 6.92 5.77 -1.76
CA ASN A 595 7.68 4.83 -2.59
C ASN A 595 6.90 3.55 -2.90
N TRP A 596 5.62 3.48 -2.54
CA TRP A 596 4.82 2.28 -2.72
C TRP A 596 4.48 2.09 -4.21
N VAL A 597 4.84 0.92 -4.74
CA VAL A 597 4.44 0.46 -6.07
C VAL A 597 3.54 -0.75 -5.88
N ASP A 598 2.35 -0.69 -6.45
CA ASP A 598 1.37 -1.76 -6.30
C ASP A 598 1.67 -2.93 -7.25
N PRO A 599 2.08 -4.11 -6.73
CA PRO A 599 2.47 -5.24 -7.55
C PRO A 599 1.31 -5.85 -8.35
N PHE A 600 0.06 -5.64 -7.92
CA PHE A 600 -1.11 -6.11 -8.66
C PHE A 600 -1.19 -5.47 -10.03
N PHE A 601 -0.96 -4.15 -10.13
CA PHE A 601 -1.03 -3.45 -11.41
C PHE A 601 0.06 -3.87 -12.39
N GLU A 602 1.27 -4.15 -11.90
CA GLU A 602 2.35 -4.67 -12.74
C GLU A 602 1.99 -6.06 -13.30
N SER A 603 1.50 -6.96 -12.44
CA SER A 603 1.04 -8.29 -12.85
C SER A 603 -0.12 -8.22 -13.84
N PHE A 604 -1.11 -7.36 -13.58
CA PHE A 604 -2.26 -7.16 -14.46
C PHE A 604 -1.84 -6.58 -15.82
N ALA A 605 -0.93 -5.61 -15.85
CA ALA A 605 -0.39 -5.07 -17.11
C ALA A 605 0.31 -6.17 -17.93
N GLN A 606 1.10 -7.03 -17.29
CA GLN A 606 1.75 -8.16 -17.95
C GLN A 606 0.74 -9.19 -18.48
N LYS A 607 -0.32 -9.50 -17.71
CA LYS A 607 -1.42 -10.39 -18.14
C LYS A 607 -2.11 -9.84 -19.38
N LEU A 608 -2.43 -8.54 -19.38
CA LEU A 608 -3.03 -7.86 -20.53
C LEU A 608 -2.10 -7.91 -21.75
N GLU A 609 -0.80 -7.68 -21.58
CA GLU A 609 0.19 -7.75 -22.66
C GLU A 609 0.37 -9.14 -23.25
N LYS A 610 0.28 -10.20 -22.42
CA LYS A 610 0.44 -11.60 -22.85
C LYS A 610 -0.85 -12.26 -23.34
N ALA A 611 -2.00 -11.60 -23.21
CA ALA A 611 -3.29 -12.16 -23.60
C ALA A 611 -3.35 -12.49 -25.11
N VAL A 612 -3.91 -13.67 -25.43
CA VAL A 612 -4.09 -14.18 -26.80
C VAL A 612 -5.54 -14.67 -26.99
N ALA A 613 -6.06 -14.60 -28.23
CA ALA A 613 -7.41 -15.07 -28.51
C ALA A 613 -7.54 -16.58 -28.18
N PRO A 614 -8.65 -17.04 -27.57
CA PRO A 614 -9.95 -16.37 -27.43
C PRO A 614 -10.16 -15.54 -26.14
N ASP A 615 -9.10 -15.21 -25.37
CA ASP A 615 -9.22 -14.39 -24.16
C ASP A 615 -9.84 -13.00 -24.47
N PRO A 616 -10.93 -12.59 -23.78
CA PRO A 616 -11.49 -11.25 -23.91
C PRO A 616 -10.46 -10.11 -23.73
N LEU A 617 -9.44 -10.30 -22.88
CA LEU A 617 -8.37 -9.32 -22.67
C LEU A 617 -7.51 -9.12 -23.93
N ALA A 618 -7.39 -10.12 -24.81
CA ALA A 618 -6.66 -9.97 -26.07
C ALA A 618 -7.36 -8.97 -27.00
N ARG A 619 -8.70 -8.97 -27.01
CA ARG A 619 -9.51 -7.97 -27.72
C ARG A 619 -9.31 -6.58 -27.12
N VAL A 620 -9.39 -6.46 -25.80
CA VAL A 620 -9.18 -5.19 -25.08
C VAL A 620 -7.79 -4.62 -25.37
N ARG A 621 -6.73 -5.44 -25.30
CA ARG A 621 -5.35 -5.03 -25.65
C ARG A 621 -5.26 -4.52 -27.09
N THR A 622 -5.87 -5.23 -28.03
CA THR A 622 -5.80 -4.91 -29.46
C THR A 622 -6.49 -3.58 -29.78
N LEU A 623 -7.63 -3.30 -29.14
CA LEU A 623 -8.35 -2.05 -29.29
C LEU A 623 -7.71 -0.88 -28.52
N ASN A 624 -6.90 -1.17 -27.48
CA ASN A 624 -6.31 -0.18 -26.57
C ASN A 624 -4.81 -0.45 -26.30
N PRO A 625 -3.92 -0.26 -27.30
CA PRO A 625 -2.51 -0.60 -27.16
C PRO A 625 -1.74 0.24 -26.11
N TRP A 626 -2.29 1.39 -25.69
CA TRP A 626 -1.72 2.27 -24.67
C TRP A 626 -2.00 1.80 -23.23
N LEU A 627 -2.98 0.90 -23.04
CA LEU A 627 -3.52 0.57 -21.72
C LEU A 627 -2.50 -0.06 -20.76
N PRO A 628 -1.64 -1.02 -21.17
CA PRO A 628 -0.63 -1.60 -20.26
C PRO A 628 0.34 -0.57 -19.67
N ALA A 629 0.83 0.37 -20.49
CA ALA A 629 1.74 1.42 -20.04
C ALA A 629 1.04 2.39 -19.06
N ALA A 630 -0.23 2.73 -19.31
CA ALA A 630 -1.02 3.56 -18.41
C ALA A 630 -1.28 2.87 -17.06
N ILE A 631 -1.48 1.54 -17.08
CA ILE A 631 -1.62 0.73 -15.87
C ILE A 631 -0.33 0.73 -15.04
N ARG A 632 0.85 0.55 -15.66
CA ARG A 632 2.14 0.63 -14.95
C ARG A 632 2.40 2.02 -14.36
N ALA A 633 2.12 3.07 -15.11
CA ALA A 633 2.23 4.44 -14.60
C ALA A 633 1.30 4.68 -13.40
N ARG A 634 0.12 4.06 -13.39
CA ARG A 634 -0.77 4.10 -12.22
C ARG A 634 -0.20 3.34 -11.03
N ALA A 635 0.51 2.23 -11.24
CA ALA A 635 1.13 1.44 -10.16
C ALA A 635 2.09 2.29 -9.31
N GLU A 636 2.85 3.19 -9.94
CA GLU A 636 3.80 4.11 -9.28
C GLU A 636 3.11 5.31 -8.60
N ASP A 637 1.89 5.65 -8.99
CA ASP A 637 1.10 6.79 -8.46
C ASP A 637 -0.28 6.32 -7.95
N ASN A 638 -0.30 5.22 -7.22
CA ASN A 638 -1.54 4.62 -6.72
C ASN A 638 -1.93 5.10 -5.30
N VAL A 639 -1.24 6.07 -4.70
CA VAL A 639 -1.60 6.59 -3.36
C VAL A 639 -2.42 7.88 -3.47
N GLU A 640 -3.67 7.86 -3.01
CA GLU A 640 -4.55 9.03 -3.03
C GLU A 640 -4.21 9.99 -1.88
N ALA A 641 -4.21 9.48 -0.65
CA ALA A 641 -4.08 10.29 0.55
C ALA A 641 -3.73 9.46 1.79
N VAL A 642 -3.16 10.13 2.79
CA VAL A 642 -2.96 9.59 4.14
C VAL A 642 -3.99 10.24 5.06
N TYR A 643 -4.81 9.44 5.73
CA TYR A 643 -5.82 9.86 6.68
C TYR A 643 -5.29 9.69 8.11
N VAL A 644 -5.41 10.76 8.91
CA VAL A 644 -5.07 10.73 10.34
C VAL A 644 -6.35 10.53 11.13
N PHE A 645 -6.39 9.49 11.95
CA PHE A 645 -7.44 9.25 12.91
C PHE A 645 -6.93 9.60 14.31
N LYS A 646 -7.75 10.32 15.08
CA LYS A 646 -7.46 10.72 16.45
C LYS A 646 -8.46 10.09 17.41
N SER A 647 -7.98 9.52 18.50
CA SER A 647 -8.80 9.02 19.60
C SER A 647 -8.36 9.62 20.93
N CYS A 648 -9.32 10.06 21.73
CA CYS A 648 -9.10 10.61 23.07
C CYS A 648 -9.28 9.56 24.18
N ASN A 649 -9.66 8.34 23.80
CA ASN A 649 -9.91 7.20 24.69
C ASN A 649 -9.23 5.93 24.16
N LEU A 650 -8.01 6.11 23.65
CA LEU A 650 -7.07 5.03 23.28
C LEU A 650 -7.63 3.99 22.30
N GLY A 651 -8.49 4.41 21.37
CA GLY A 651 -9.03 3.56 20.29
C GLY A 651 -10.50 3.17 20.46
N ALA A 652 -11.11 3.41 21.63
CA ALA A 652 -12.52 3.07 21.84
C ALA A 652 -13.46 3.87 20.92
N THR A 653 -13.19 5.16 20.70
CA THR A 653 -13.90 5.98 19.70
C THR A 653 -12.94 6.92 19.00
N TRP A 654 -13.27 7.29 17.77
CA TRP A 654 -12.48 8.22 16.97
C TRP A 654 -13.25 9.53 16.76
N THR A 655 -12.50 10.63 16.66
CA THR A 655 -13.05 11.98 16.49
C THR A 655 -12.52 12.63 15.21
N ALA A 656 -13.38 13.38 14.54
CA ALA A 656 -13.03 14.27 13.45
C ALA A 656 -13.00 15.75 13.88
N SER A 657 -13.26 16.02 15.17
CA SER A 657 -13.32 17.37 15.73
C SER A 657 -12.26 17.58 16.81
N THR A 658 -12.15 18.82 17.28
CA THR A 658 -11.26 19.20 18.38
C THR A 658 -11.85 18.85 19.76
N ALA A 659 -13.15 18.53 19.83
CA ALA A 659 -13.90 18.37 21.08
C ALA A 659 -13.93 16.92 21.61
N CYS A 660 -13.14 16.00 21.05
CA CYS A 660 -13.14 14.58 21.42
C CYS A 660 -14.52 13.91 21.29
N THR A 661 -15.32 14.33 20.31
CA THR A 661 -16.64 13.78 20.03
C THR A 661 -16.55 12.50 19.21
N ARG A 662 -17.47 11.56 19.42
CA ARG A 662 -17.59 10.35 18.59
C ARG A 662 -18.08 10.73 17.19
N ASP A 663 -17.26 10.54 16.16
CA ASP A 663 -17.58 10.95 14.78
C ASP A 663 -17.55 9.76 13.82
N GLU A 664 -18.68 9.07 13.69
CA GLU A 664 -18.81 7.91 12.80
C GLU A 664 -18.92 8.34 11.33
N ALA A 665 -18.24 7.61 10.44
CA ALA A 665 -18.44 7.76 9.01
C ALA A 665 -19.67 6.97 8.61
N ARG A 666 -20.69 7.64 8.07
CA ARG A 666 -21.94 7.01 7.63
C ARG A 666 -22.17 7.23 6.13
N ASP A 667 -22.73 6.23 5.45
CA ASP A 667 -23.21 6.34 4.07
C ASP A 667 -24.57 7.06 4.00
N PHE A 668 -25.14 7.17 2.79
CA PHE A 668 -26.43 7.82 2.54
C PHE A 668 -27.61 7.10 3.22
N GLU A 669 -27.43 5.83 3.57
CA GLU A 669 -28.42 4.99 4.27
C GLU A 669 -28.19 5.01 5.80
N GLY A 670 -27.24 5.81 6.28
CA GLY A 670 -26.92 5.98 7.69
C GLY A 670 -26.08 4.83 8.28
N LYS A 671 -25.50 3.94 7.47
CA LYS A 671 -24.65 2.82 7.93
C LYS A 671 -23.19 3.21 7.92
N ASN A 672 -22.39 2.54 8.74
CA ASN A 672 -20.96 2.82 8.81
C ASN A 672 -20.27 2.61 7.46
N SER A 673 -19.49 3.59 7.01
CA SER A 673 -18.79 3.58 5.72
C SER A 673 -17.27 3.66 5.90
N GLY A 674 -16.52 3.03 4.99
CA GLY A 674 -15.05 2.95 5.09
C GLY A 674 -14.60 2.24 6.38
N PRO A 675 -13.68 2.82 7.18
CA PRO A 675 -13.25 2.24 8.45
C PRO A 675 -14.28 2.46 9.58
N GLY A 676 -15.47 2.97 9.27
CA GLY A 676 -16.56 3.25 10.22
C GLY A 676 -16.44 4.59 10.96
N TRP A 677 -15.33 5.32 10.78
CA TRP A 677 -15.03 6.57 11.47
C TRP A 677 -14.63 7.66 10.49
N ARG A 678 -14.93 8.92 10.82
CA ARG A 678 -14.45 10.07 10.05
C ARG A 678 -13.01 10.38 10.45
N ALA A 679 -12.16 10.62 9.46
CA ALA A 679 -10.78 11.00 9.71
C ALA A 679 -10.71 12.40 10.34
N TYR A 680 -9.76 12.60 11.26
CA TYR A 680 -9.44 13.89 11.86
C TYR A 680 -8.75 14.82 10.88
N ALA A 681 -7.87 14.29 10.03
CA ALA A 681 -7.23 15.03 8.95
C ALA A 681 -7.04 14.17 7.70
N LYS A 682 -7.02 14.82 6.53
CA LYS A 682 -6.60 14.24 5.24
C LYS A 682 -5.31 14.93 4.82
N LEU A 683 -4.25 14.16 4.63
CA LEU A 683 -2.94 14.61 4.20
C LEU A 683 -2.68 14.19 2.76
N ALA A 684 -1.83 14.94 2.05
CA ALA A 684 -1.36 14.52 0.73
C ALA A 684 -0.47 13.28 0.87
N SER A 685 -0.37 12.46 -0.19
CA SER A 685 0.50 11.27 -0.20
C SER A 685 1.98 11.58 0.05
N THR A 686 2.40 12.83 -0.20
CA THR A 686 3.77 13.31 0.00
C THR A 686 4.04 13.91 1.37
N THR A 687 3.01 14.08 2.22
CA THR A 687 3.15 14.75 3.52
C THR A 687 3.97 13.91 4.48
N ARG A 688 5.02 14.51 5.08
CA ARG A 688 5.92 13.82 6.03
C ARG A 688 5.70 14.18 7.50
N THR A 689 4.87 15.18 7.76
CA THR A 689 4.61 15.68 9.11
C THR A 689 3.16 16.06 9.32
N PHE A 690 2.64 15.79 10.51
CA PHE A 690 1.32 16.25 10.92
C PHE A 690 1.38 16.91 12.29
N THR A 691 0.79 18.09 12.42
CA THR A 691 0.78 18.85 13.68
C THR A 691 -0.66 19.03 14.16
N ASP A 692 -0.95 18.57 15.38
CA ASP A 692 -2.20 18.73 16.09
C ASP A 692 -2.04 19.71 17.26
N ARG A 693 -2.68 20.88 17.14
CA ARG A 693 -2.73 21.92 18.19
C ARG A 693 -3.95 21.82 19.10
N SER A 694 -4.85 20.88 18.83
CA SER A 694 -6.11 20.71 19.55
C SER A 694 -5.96 19.61 20.60
N VAL A 695 -4.93 19.70 21.41
CA VAL A 695 -4.59 18.72 22.45
C VAL A 695 -4.54 19.40 23.81
N THR A 696 -4.98 18.71 24.85
CA THR A 696 -5.05 19.25 26.21
C THR A 696 -3.93 18.68 27.07
N ALA A 697 -3.29 19.54 27.87
CA ALA A 697 -2.28 19.12 28.83
C ALA A 697 -2.85 18.11 29.85
N GLY A 698 -2.06 17.09 30.21
CA GLY A 698 -2.45 16.02 31.13
C GLY A 698 -3.25 14.87 30.49
N GLN A 699 -3.58 14.92 29.19
CA GLN A 699 -4.31 13.86 28.49
C GLN A 699 -3.41 13.01 27.59
N ARG A 700 -3.85 11.78 27.30
CA ARG A 700 -3.21 10.87 26.34
C ARG A 700 -4.11 10.71 25.12
N TYR A 701 -3.53 10.86 23.93
CA TYR A 701 -4.20 10.69 22.65
C TYR A 701 -3.60 9.51 21.90
N LEU A 702 -4.40 8.87 21.06
CA LEU A 702 -3.95 7.85 20.12
C LEU A 702 -4.15 8.38 18.70
N TYR A 703 -3.12 8.28 17.87
CA TYR A 703 -3.14 8.61 16.45
C TYR A 703 -2.93 7.35 15.62
N SER A 704 -3.70 7.17 14.57
CA SER A 704 -3.58 6.06 13.63
C SER A 704 -3.61 6.56 12.19
N LEU A 705 -2.63 6.16 11.39
CA LEU A 705 -2.52 6.54 9.99
C LEU A 705 -3.11 5.45 9.12
N VAL A 706 -4.02 5.84 8.24
CA VAL A 706 -4.70 4.96 7.30
C VAL A 706 -4.49 5.52 5.90
N VAL A 707 -4.06 4.71 4.94
CA VAL A 707 -3.79 5.18 3.58
C VAL A 707 -4.85 4.68 2.63
N LYS A 708 -5.15 5.51 1.62
CA LYS A 708 -6.11 5.19 0.58
C LYS A 708 -5.41 5.11 -0.77
N SER A 709 -5.64 4.04 -1.53
CA SER A 709 -5.21 3.96 -2.91
C SER A 709 -6.14 4.74 -3.83
N LYS A 710 -5.66 5.18 -4.99
CA LYS A 710 -6.49 5.81 -6.02
C LYS A 710 -7.38 4.80 -6.73
N GLY A 711 -6.94 3.54 -6.80
CA GLY A 711 -7.52 2.55 -7.70
C GLY A 711 -7.22 2.90 -9.16
N ALA A 712 -7.81 2.14 -10.08
CA ALA A 712 -7.73 2.47 -11.50
C ALA A 712 -8.98 2.03 -12.26
N GLU A 713 -9.51 2.99 -13.01
CA GLU A 713 -10.56 2.82 -13.99
C GLU A 713 -10.13 3.60 -15.24
N PHE A 714 -10.20 2.94 -16.40
CA PHE A 714 -9.80 3.53 -17.67
C PHE A 714 -10.99 3.54 -18.62
N LEU A 715 -11.20 4.64 -19.34
CA LEU A 715 -12.13 4.66 -20.45
C LEU A 715 -11.46 4.03 -21.67
N ILE A 716 -12.00 2.92 -22.15
CA ILE A 716 -11.44 2.12 -23.24
C ILE A 716 -12.42 2.01 -24.41
N ALA A 717 -11.92 1.64 -25.58
CA ALA A 717 -12.73 1.12 -26.68
C ALA A 717 -12.90 -0.41 -26.51
N ASP A 718 -14.14 -0.90 -26.49
CA ASP A 718 -14.44 -2.34 -26.46
C ASP A 718 -15.58 -2.67 -27.43
N SER A 719 -15.73 -3.95 -27.76
CA SER A 719 -16.91 -4.44 -28.45
C SER A 719 -18.07 -4.54 -27.45
N ILE A 720 -19.19 -3.92 -27.77
CA ILE A 720 -20.42 -3.88 -26.97
C ILE A 720 -21.55 -4.57 -27.74
N ASP A 721 -22.47 -5.17 -26.98
CA ASP A 721 -23.76 -5.66 -27.48
C ASP A 721 -24.74 -4.47 -27.43
N SER A 722 -25.02 -3.89 -28.59
CA SER A 722 -25.82 -2.67 -28.70
C SER A 722 -27.32 -2.93 -28.75
N ASP A 723 -27.75 -4.18 -28.96
CA ASP A 723 -29.15 -4.57 -29.08
C ASP A 723 -29.62 -5.57 -27.98
N GLY A 724 -28.71 -6.04 -27.14
CA GLY A 724 -28.99 -6.92 -26.00
C GLY A 724 -29.25 -8.37 -26.40
N ASN A 725 -28.86 -8.78 -27.60
CA ASN A 725 -29.10 -10.14 -28.12
C ASN A 725 -28.06 -11.17 -27.65
N GLY A 726 -27.05 -10.74 -26.89
CA GLY A 726 -25.92 -11.54 -26.42
C GLY A 726 -24.72 -11.58 -27.38
N SER A 727 -24.79 -10.90 -28.52
CA SER A 727 -23.73 -10.81 -29.53
C SER A 727 -23.10 -9.42 -29.54
N LEU A 728 -21.77 -9.37 -29.49
CA LEU A 728 -21.04 -8.10 -29.56
C LEU A 728 -21.05 -7.59 -31.01
N ASP A 729 -21.82 -6.55 -31.31
CA ASP A 729 -22.12 -6.09 -32.66
C ASP A 729 -21.59 -4.67 -32.99
N ARG A 730 -21.08 -3.94 -32.00
CA ARG A 730 -20.57 -2.57 -32.19
C ARG A 730 -19.31 -2.27 -31.37
N LEU A 731 -18.51 -1.29 -31.79
CA LEU A 731 -17.45 -0.69 -30.96
C LEU A 731 -17.96 0.54 -30.21
N GLY A 732 -17.70 0.60 -28.91
CA GLY A 732 -18.13 1.70 -28.03
C GLY A 732 -17.12 2.01 -26.92
N ALA A 733 -17.29 3.18 -26.30
CA ALA A 733 -16.52 3.56 -25.12
C ALA A 733 -17.11 2.88 -23.88
N ARG A 734 -16.25 2.24 -23.09
CA ARG A 734 -16.63 1.51 -21.88
C ARG A 734 -15.65 1.82 -20.76
N ASN A 735 -16.15 1.99 -19.55
CA ASN A 735 -15.29 2.02 -18.38
C ASN A 735 -14.75 0.61 -18.07
N PHE A 736 -13.43 0.50 -17.97
CA PHE A 736 -12.72 -0.71 -17.64
C PHE A 736 -12.09 -0.56 -16.25
N PRO A 737 -12.78 -1.02 -15.20
CA PRO A 737 -12.21 -1.03 -13.85
C PRO A 737 -11.12 -2.09 -13.77
N VAL A 738 -9.92 -1.69 -13.37
CA VAL A 738 -8.78 -2.60 -13.12
C VAL A 738 -8.65 -2.88 -11.63
N ALA A 739 -8.80 -1.85 -10.79
CA ALA A 739 -8.84 -2.00 -9.34
C ALA A 739 -9.70 -0.90 -8.70
N PRO A 740 -10.44 -1.20 -7.63
CA PRO A 740 -11.10 -0.18 -6.84
C PRO A 740 -10.10 0.62 -6.02
N SER A 741 -10.55 1.77 -5.52
CA SER A 741 -9.86 2.49 -4.46
C SER A 741 -10.03 1.74 -3.13
N LEU A 742 -8.93 1.48 -2.45
CA LEU A 742 -8.87 0.68 -1.23
C LEU A 742 -8.31 1.51 -0.08
N LEU A 743 -8.78 1.25 1.14
CA LEU A 743 -8.35 1.94 2.34
C LEU A 743 -7.82 0.91 3.34
N ASN A 744 -6.71 1.21 4.02
CA ASN A 744 -6.23 0.32 5.08
C ASN A 744 -7.22 0.20 6.23
N THR A 745 -7.05 -0.85 7.02
CA THR A 745 -7.75 -1.02 8.28
C THR A 745 -7.31 0.02 9.30
N LEU A 746 -8.29 0.57 10.03
CA LEU A 746 -8.02 1.46 11.15
C LEU A 746 -7.62 0.62 12.35
N SER A 747 -6.38 0.78 12.82
CA SER A 747 -5.86 0.05 13.99
C SER A 747 -5.78 0.96 15.21
N ALA A 748 -6.11 0.40 16.37
CA ALA A 748 -5.86 0.99 17.68
C ALA A 748 -4.60 0.43 18.38
N SER A 749 -3.95 -0.58 17.79
CA SER A 749 -2.82 -1.28 18.40
C SER A 749 -1.55 -0.45 18.32
N THR A 750 -0.96 -0.08 19.47
CA THR A 750 0.34 0.63 19.53
C THR A 750 1.53 -0.21 19.12
N GLY A 751 1.34 -1.52 18.89
CA GLY A 751 2.34 -2.38 18.26
C GLY A 751 2.40 -2.21 16.73
N ALA A 752 1.36 -1.61 16.12
CA ALA A 752 1.36 -1.32 14.69
C ALA A 752 2.21 -0.06 14.42
N PRO A 753 3.10 -0.08 13.41
CA PRO A 753 4.09 0.99 13.22
C PRO A 753 3.47 2.31 12.74
N ASN A 754 2.22 2.29 12.27
CA ASN A 754 1.43 3.44 11.84
C ASN A 754 0.53 4.02 12.95
N VAL A 755 0.69 3.56 14.19
CA VAL A 755 -0.11 3.96 15.36
C VAL A 755 0.81 4.49 16.47
N ALA A 756 0.45 5.62 17.08
CA ALA A 756 1.21 6.22 18.18
C ALA A 756 0.29 6.69 19.31
N ALA A 757 0.62 6.29 20.53
CA ALA A 757 0.01 6.83 21.75
C ALA A 757 0.90 7.93 22.32
N VAL A 758 0.36 9.14 22.46
CA VAL A 758 1.10 10.34 22.85
C VAL A 758 0.49 10.95 24.11
N TYR A 759 1.29 11.10 25.16
CA TYR A 759 0.89 11.77 26.40
C TYR A 759 1.33 13.24 26.40
N ILE A 760 0.42 14.16 26.70
CA ILE A 760 0.73 15.59 26.80
C ILE A 760 1.01 15.93 28.26
N PRO A 761 2.22 16.34 28.63
CA PRO A 761 2.54 16.62 30.03
C PRO A 761 1.82 17.88 30.52
N ALA A 762 1.26 17.78 31.74
CA ALA A 762 0.55 18.88 32.41
C ALA A 762 1.48 20.03 32.83
N SER A 763 2.75 19.73 33.12
CA SER A 763 3.77 20.71 33.49
C SER A 763 5.13 20.35 32.89
N ILE A 764 5.97 21.37 32.68
CA ILE A 764 7.40 21.20 32.44
C ILE A 764 8.12 21.28 33.80
N THR A 765 9.04 20.36 34.09
CA THR A 765 9.80 20.34 35.35
C THR A 765 10.59 21.64 35.55
N GLY A 766 10.58 22.18 36.77
CA GLY A 766 11.31 23.41 37.11
C GLY A 766 12.80 23.29 36.79
N GLY A 767 13.34 24.22 35.98
CA GLY A 767 14.74 24.20 35.51
C GLY A 767 14.96 23.61 34.11
N GLY A 768 13.95 22.97 33.51
CA GLY A 768 14.02 22.43 32.14
C GLY A 768 13.90 23.52 31.07
N LYS A 769 14.90 24.38 30.91
CA LYS A 769 14.97 25.28 29.76
C LYS A 769 15.12 24.42 28.50
N ARG A 770 14.23 24.59 27.51
CA ARG A 770 14.38 23.94 26.20
C ARG A 770 15.78 24.23 25.66
N ALA A 771 16.47 23.20 25.17
CA ALA A 771 17.75 23.40 24.52
C ALA A 771 17.57 24.38 23.34
N GLN A 772 18.44 25.38 23.27
CA GLN A 772 18.39 26.43 22.25
C GLN A 772 19.54 26.21 21.27
N PRO A 773 19.27 26.29 19.95
CA PRO A 773 20.32 26.28 18.95
C PRO A 773 21.18 27.53 19.10
N VAL A 774 22.51 27.37 19.07
CA VAL A 774 23.47 28.48 19.07
C VAL A 774 24.43 28.30 17.91
N PHE A 775 24.55 29.32 17.06
CA PHE A 775 25.53 29.34 15.98
C PHE A 775 26.88 29.80 16.52
N ARG A 776 27.92 28.95 16.40
CA ARG A 776 29.26 29.22 16.94
C ARG A 776 30.27 29.68 15.88
N GLU A 777 30.24 29.07 14.71
CA GLU A 777 31.18 29.35 13.62
C GLU A 777 30.42 29.41 12.29
N ILE A 778 30.69 30.45 11.50
CA ILE A 778 30.16 30.63 10.16
C ILE A 778 31.36 30.91 9.27
N ALA A 779 31.61 30.03 8.30
CA ALA A 779 32.68 30.15 7.32
C ALA A 779 32.08 30.12 5.90
N GLY A 780 32.60 30.97 5.01
CA GLY A 780 32.04 31.17 3.68
C GLY A 780 31.53 32.60 3.47
N PRO A 781 31.20 32.98 2.23
CA PRO A 781 30.96 34.38 1.86
C PRO A 781 29.58 34.93 2.29
N VAL A 782 28.83 34.19 3.11
CA VAL A 782 27.46 34.52 3.53
C VAL A 782 27.36 34.48 5.05
N LYS A 783 26.88 35.56 5.66
CA LYS A 783 26.67 35.66 7.11
C LYS A 783 25.15 35.62 7.40
N PRO A 784 24.63 34.65 8.18
CA PRO A 784 23.24 34.69 8.62
C PRO A 784 23.02 35.94 9.48
N VAL A 785 21.99 36.71 9.14
CA VAL A 785 21.62 37.91 9.90
C VAL A 785 21.07 37.46 11.25
N THR A 786 21.75 37.83 12.35
CA THR A 786 21.44 37.38 13.71
C THR A 786 20.34 38.19 14.41
N THR A 787 19.76 39.21 13.76
CA THR A 787 18.77 40.11 14.35
C THR A 787 17.61 40.39 13.39
N GLY A 788 16.40 39.94 13.76
CA GLY A 788 15.14 40.21 13.04
C GLY A 788 14.32 38.96 12.71
N SER A 789 13.01 39.12 12.48
CA SER A 789 12.01 38.09 12.15
C SER A 789 12.20 37.41 10.77
N SER A 790 13.43 37.40 10.25
CA SER A 790 13.78 37.08 8.86
C SER A 790 14.62 35.81 8.73
N PHE A 791 14.44 34.83 9.62
CA PHE A 791 15.12 33.53 9.54
C PHE A 791 14.45 32.60 8.52
N ASN A 792 15.24 32.11 7.54
CA ASN A 792 14.80 31.11 6.56
C ASN A 792 15.18 29.68 6.94
N ILE A 793 15.99 29.46 7.99
CA ILE A 793 16.28 28.15 8.57
C ILE A 793 15.82 28.17 10.03
N ARG A 794 14.98 27.23 10.43
CA ARG A 794 14.54 27.04 11.81
C ARG A 794 15.07 25.72 12.34
N PHE A 795 15.46 25.75 13.60
CA PHE A 795 15.96 24.58 14.32
C PHE A 795 14.96 24.21 15.41
N GLY A 796 14.65 22.93 15.48
CA GLY A 796 13.86 22.31 16.53
C GLY A 796 14.64 21.17 17.18
N ILE A 797 14.12 20.66 18.28
CA ILE A 797 14.70 19.52 19.00
C ILE A 797 13.61 18.48 19.20
N VAL A 798 13.90 17.24 18.85
CA VAL A 798 12.99 16.10 19.04
C VAL A 798 13.52 15.28 20.21
N GLY A 799 12.73 15.18 21.29
CA GLY A 799 13.13 14.48 22.51
C GLY A 799 13.87 15.35 23.53
N GLN A 800 14.56 14.69 24.47
CA GLN A 800 15.34 15.34 25.54
C GLN A 800 16.82 15.41 25.16
N VAL A 801 17.49 16.51 25.49
CA VAL A 801 18.92 16.71 25.27
C VAL A 801 19.59 16.86 26.63
N SER A 802 20.43 15.90 27.01
CA SER A 802 21.17 15.95 28.28
C SER A 802 22.43 16.82 28.19
N ASP A 803 23.06 16.93 27.01
CA ASP A 803 24.36 17.55 26.80
C ASP A 803 24.44 18.43 25.54
N THR A 804 25.49 19.27 25.42
CA THR A 804 25.70 20.11 24.22
C THR A 804 26.12 19.27 23.02
N VAL A 805 25.32 19.26 21.94
CA VAL A 805 25.66 18.60 20.66
C VAL A 805 26.03 19.63 19.59
N LYS A 806 27.02 19.33 18.75
CA LYS A 806 27.53 20.23 17.69
C LYS A 806 27.43 19.56 16.32
N TYR A 807 26.91 20.30 15.35
CA TYR A 807 26.76 19.84 13.97
C TYR A 807 27.32 20.89 13.00
N ARG A 808 27.70 20.43 11.81
CA ARG A 808 28.13 21.28 10.70
C ARG A 808 27.21 21.06 9.51
N ILE A 809 26.73 22.15 8.91
CA ILE A 809 25.88 22.12 7.73
C ILE A 809 26.69 22.69 6.58
N VAL A 810 26.83 21.91 5.50
CA VAL A 810 27.53 22.29 4.28
C VAL A 810 26.52 22.47 3.17
N TYR A 811 26.54 23.64 2.52
CA TYR A 811 25.71 23.95 1.36
C TYR A 811 26.52 23.72 0.08
N ALA A 812 25.93 23.02 -0.89
CA ALA A 812 26.57 22.68 -2.15
C ALA A 812 25.58 22.73 -3.32
N ASP A 813 26.05 23.15 -4.50
CA ASP A 813 25.22 23.23 -5.71
C ASP A 813 24.88 21.86 -6.28
N SER A 814 25.78 20.89 -6.09
CA SER A 814 25.54 19.50 -6.41
C SER A 814 26.19 18.59 -5.39
N VAL A 815 25.59 17.44 -5.13
CA VAL A 815 26.16 16.41 -4.26
C VAL A 815 26.05 15.06 -4.96
N VAL A 816 27.10 14.26 -4.90
CA VAL A 816 27.07 12.86 -5.34
C VAL A 816 27.25 11.98 -4.11
N VAL A 817 26.29 11.09 -3.89
CA VAL A 817 26.34 10.07 -2.85
C VAL A 817 26.55 8.72 -3.51
N THR A 818 27.62 8.02 -3.18
CA THR A 818 27.90 6.66 -3.66
C THR A 818 27.83 5.70 -2.48
N SER A 819 26.87 4.78 -2.46
CA SER A 819 26.74 3.74 -1.43
C SER A 819 27.06 2.36 -1.99
N TYR A 820 27.67 1.52 -1.16
CA TYR A 820 27.99 0.11 -1.43
C TYR A 820 27.26 -0.76 -0.42
N ALA A 821 26.29 -1.55 -0.89
CA ALA A 821 25.50 -2.43 -0.04
C ALA A 821 25.78 -3.91 -0.35
N LEU A 822 25.74 -4.74 0.69
CA LEU A 822 25.84 -6.19 0.61
C LEU A 822 24.48 -6.81 0.23
N SER A 823 24.46 -8.11 -0.08
CA SER A 823 23.26 -8.83 -0.52
C SER A 823 22.14 -8.91 0.55
N ASP A 824 22.49 -8.77 1.82
CA ASP A 824 21.56 -8.70 2.95
C ASP A 824 20.94 -7.29 3.13
N GLY A 825 21.34 -6.33 2.29
CA GLY A 825 20.89 -4.93 2.35
C GLY A 825 21.73 -4.03 3.27
N THR A 826 22.72 -4.58 3.99
CA THR A 826 23.60 -3.79 4.87
C THR A 826 24.52 -2.90 4.02
N VAL A 827 24.57 -1.59 4.34
CA VAL A 827 25.49 -0.65 3.68
C VAL A 827 26.86 -0.74 4.33
N ASP A 828 27.86 -1.21 3.58
CA ASP A 828 29.26 -1.30 4.01
C ASP A 828 29.89 0.10 4.09
N SER A 829 29.68 0.92 3.06
CA SER A 829 30.14 2.31 3.06
C SER A 829 29.32 3.22 2.15
N ALA A 830 29.27 4.50 2.51
CA ALA A 830 28.69 5.56 1.69
C ALA A 830 29.62 6.77 1.65
N ARG A 831 29.94 7.24 0.44
CA ARG A 831 30.76 8.43 0.19
C ARG A 831 29.90 9.57 -0.32
N VAL A 832 29.96 10.73 0.33
CA VAL A 832 29.27 11.97 -0.04
C VAL A 832 30.29 12.96 -0.57
N GLN A 833 30.11 13.45 -1.79
CA GLN A 833 30.99 14.43 -2.43
C GLN A 833 30.19 15.67 -2.78
N THR A 834 30.62 16.84 -2.31
CA THR A 834 29.97 18.13 -2.59
C THR A 834 30.64 18.84 -3.77
N PHE A 835 29.87 19.59 -4.56
CA PHE A 835 30.32 20.33 -5.75
C PHE A 835 29.70 21.74 -5.79
N GLN A 836 30.44 22.73 -6.30
CA GLN A 836 29.92 24.08 -6.59
C GLN A 836 29.73 24.28 -8.12
N ARG A 837 28.83 25.18 -8.54
CA ARG A 837 28.40 25.39 -9.94
C ARG A 837 28.14 26.87 -10.23
N ALA A 838 28.54 27.36 -11.40
CA ALA A 838 28.10 28.66 -11.93
C ALA A 838 27.57 28.50 -13.36
N ASP A 839 26.61 29.34 -13.74
CA ASP A 839 26.08 29.39 -15.09
C ASP A 839 27.08 30.11 -16.00
N THR A 840 27.47 29.47 -17.11
CA THR A 840 28.14 30.18 -18.21
C THR A 840 27.05 30.62 -19.18
N ALA A 841 26.85 31.93 -19.33
CA ALA A 841 25.90 32.46 -20.30
C ALA A 841 26.33 32.04 -21.72
N SER A 842 25.35 31.68 -22.55
CA SER A 842 25.45 31.94 -23.99
C SER A 842 24.04 32.14 -24.54
N THR A 843 23.80 33.33 -25.07
CA THR A 843 22.76 33.67 -26.06
C THR A 843 21.35 33.13 -25.79
N GLY A 844 20.52 33.94 -25.15
CA GLY A 844 19.08 34.02 -25.42
C GLY A 844 18.16 32.82 -25.14
N THR A 845 18.63 31.58 -24.98
CA THR A 845 17.74 30.43 -24.68
C THR A 845 18.43 29.17 -24.14
N THR A 846 19.76 29.08 -24.06
CA THR A 846 20.43 27.85 -23.58
C THR A 846 21.66 28.14 -22.69
N ALA A 847 21.49 28.04 -21.38
CA ALA A 847 22.61 28.04 -20.44
C ALA A 847 23.42 26.74 -20.59
N ARG A 848 24.73 26.83 -20.84
CA ARG A 848 25.65 25.70 -20.65
C ARG A 848 26.18 25.73 -19.22
N LEU A 849 26.27 24.55 -18.62
CA LEU A 849 26.58 24.37 -17.21
C LEU A 849 28.04 23.94 -17.03
N ALA A 850 28.82 24.70 -16.26
CA ALA A 850 30.18 24.34 -15.87
C ALA A 850 30.26 24.05 -14.36
N ASN A 851 30.95 22.97 -13.97
CA ASN A 851 31.14 22.55 -12.58
C ASN A 851 32.40 23.24 -12.01
N TYR A 852 32.28 23.92 -10.88
CA TYR A 852 33.34 24.66 -10.18
C TYR A 852 33.78 23.91 -8.91
N GLY A 853 34.34 22.70 -9.08
CA GLY A 853 35.13 22.02 -8.05
C GLY A 853 34.35 21.26 -6.97
N THR A 854 35.00 20.24 -6.41
CA THR A 854 34.58 19.52 -5.20
C THR A 854 35.05 20.25 -3.97
N SER A 855 34.18 20.57 -3.00
CA SER A 855 34.63 21.21 -1.75
C SER A 855 34.96 20.21 -0.65
N GLU A 856 34.29 19.05 -0.58
CA GLU A 856 34.54 18.00 0.43
C GLU A 856 34.18 16.59 -0.07
N SER A 857 34.87 15.57 0.47
CA SER A 857 34.54 14.16 0.31
C SER A 857 34.43 13.53 1.70
N LEU A 858 33.24 13.10 2.08
CA LEU A 858 32.91 12.59 3.40
C LEU A 858 32.59 11.09 3.29
N LEU A 859 33.05 10.31 4.25
CA LEU A 859 32.81 8.87 4.31
C LEU A 859 31.92 8.53 5.50
N SER A 860 30.95 7.65 5.29
CA SER A 860 30.14 7.03 6.33
C SER A 860 30.27 5.52 6.23
N THR A 861 30.47 4.86 7.37
CA THR A 861 30.46 3.40 7.53
C THR A 861 29.26 2.94 8.35
N HIS A 862 28.22 3.78 8.45
CA HIS A 862 27.00 3.42 9.17
C HIS A 862 26.28 2.29 8.41
N PRO A 863 25.82 1.21 9.07
CA PRO A 863 25.23 0.03 8.41
C PRO A 863 23.95 0.34 7.62
N GLN A 864 23.28 1.46 7.93
CA GLN A 864 22.12 1.97 7.20
C GLN A 864 22.47 3.06 6.16
N GLY A 865 23.76 3.31 5.92
CA GLY A 865 24.26 4.34 5.01
C GLY A 865 23.88 5.78 5.41
N VAL A 866 23.94 6.67 4.42
CA VAL A 866 23.59 8.10 4.55
C VAL A 866 22.20 8.32 3.93
N PRO A 867 21.19 8.78 4.68
CA PRO A 867 19.90 9.17 4.13
C PRO A 867 20.06 10.29 3.08
N VAL A 868 19.41 10.13 1.94
CA VAL A 868 19.44 11.09 0.83
C VAL A 868 18.03 11.41 0.36
N THR A 869 17.62 12.67 0.52
CA THR A 869 16.32 13.17 0.06
C THR A 869 16.48 13.84 -1.31
N GLY A 870 15.79 13.32 -2.33
CA GLY A 870 15.84 13.83 -3.71
C GLY A 870 17.05 13.34 -4.53
N GLY A 871 17.18 13.87 -5.75
CA GLY A 871 18.24 13.50 -6.71
C GLY A 871 17.87 12.39 -7.67
N VAL A 872 18.76 12.12 -8.63
CA VAL A 872 18.65 11.01 -9.61
C VAL A 872 19.50 9.84 -9.12
N ARG A 873 18.89 8.66 -9.04
CA ARG A 873 19.57 7.42 -8.59
C ARG A 873 19.95 6.55 -9.78
N THR A 874 21.10 5.89 -9.68
CA THR A 874 21.56 4.87 -10.63
C THR A 874 22.17 3.72 -9.85
N THR A 875 21.73 2.50 -10.11
CA THR A 875 22.17 1.29 -9.41
C THR A 875 22.96 0.40 -10.36
N SER A 876 24.03 -0.21 -9.86
CA SER A 876 24.88 -1.13 -10.62
C SER A 876 25.47 -2.18 -9.68
N THR A 877 25.63 -3.41 -10.16
CA THR A 877 26.38 -4.45 -9.44
C THR A 877 27.87 -4.27 -9.72
N VAL A 878 28.69 -4.28 -8.67
CA VAL A 878 30.16 -4.22 -8.79
C VAL A 878 30.78 -5.23 -7.85
N THR A 879 31.74 -5.97 -8.36
CA THR A 879 32.56 -6.88 -7.56
C THR A 879 33.86 -6.17 -7.21
N ASP A 880 34.17 -6.10 -5.93
CA ASP A 880 35.45 -5.58 -5.48
C ASP A 880 36.54 -6.61 -5.79
N ALA A 881 37.50 -6.20 -6.62
CA ALA A 881 38.60 -7.05 -7.06
C ALA A 881 39.54 -7.46 -5.91
N ALA A 882 39.59 -6.69 -4.81
CA ALA A 882 40.46 -6.99 -3.67
C ALA A 882 39.84 -7.96 -2.67
N SER A 883 38.53 -7.82 -2.39
CA SER A 883 37.82 -8.65 -1.41
C SER A 883 37.01 -9.80 -2.02
N GLY A 884 36.80 -9.80 -3.34
CA GLY A 884 35.91 -10.74 -4.03
C GLY A 884 34.43 -10.57 -3.69
N LYS A 885 34.08 -9.59 -2.86
CA LYS A 885 32.70 -9.32 -2.46
C LYS A 885 31.96 -8.59 -3.57
N THR A 886 30.71 -9.01 -3.80
CA THR A 886 29.81 -8.35 -4.74
C THR A 886 28.93 -7.37 -3.99
N TYR A 887 28.90 -6.13 -4.47
CA TYR A 887 28.16 -5.02 -3.90
C TYR A 887 27.11 -4.52 -4.89
N THR A 888 25.96 -4.14 -4.35
CA THR A 888 25.02 -3.25 -5.02
C THR A 888 25.51 -1.82 -4.81
N ARG A 889 26.01 -1.19 -5.87
CA ARG A 889 26.46 0.20 -5.85
C ARG A 889 25.36 1.12 -6.34
N THR A 890 24.95 2.04 -5.48
CA THR A 890 23.97 3.08 -5.80
C THR A 890 24.65 4.44 -5.82
N ILE A 891 24.48 5.17 -6.92
CA ILE A 891 24.93 6.55 -7.08
C ILE A 891 23.69 7.44 -7.07
N THR A 892 23.62 8.37 -6.12
CA THR A 892 22.59 9.41 -6.10
C THR A 892 23.23 10.74 -6.41
N THR A 893 22.79 11.38 -7.51
CA THR A 893 23.28 12.70 -7.92
C THR A 893 22.20 13.74 -7.66
N LEU A 894 22.52 14.70 -6.80
CA LEU A 894 21.68 15.87 -6.53
C LEU A 894 22.29 17.07 -7.25
N THR A 895 21.49 17.78 -8.01
CA THR A 895 21.89 19.01 -8.70
C THR A 895 20.90 20.12 -8.39
N ARG A 896 21.38 21.36 -8.32
CA ARG A 896 20.53 22.56 -8.24
C ARG A 896 19.42 22.52 -9.31
N ALA A 897 18.17 22.65 -8.87
CA ALA A 897 17.01 22.85 -9.75
C ALA A 897 16.90 24.35 -10.13
N LYS A 898 16.24 24.70 -11.24
CA LYS A 898 15.95 26.12 -11.56
C LYS A 898 15.15 26.74 -10.41
N GLY A 899 15.74 27.67 -9.66
CA GLY A 899 15.19 28.25 -8.43
C GLY A 899 16.22 28.36 -7.30
N ALA A 900 15.82 28.89 -6.14
CA ALA A 900 16.67 29.16 -4.97
C ALA A 900 17.07 27.89 -4.16
N ASP A 901 17.18 26.74 -4.83
CA ASP A 901 17.08 25.42 -4.19
C ASP A 901 18.45 24.68 -4.19
N ILE A 902 19.20 24.81 -3.09
CA ILE A 902 20.58 24.32 -2.95
C ILE A 902 20.64 23.05 -2.09
N THR A 903 21.59 22.17 -2.40
CA THR A 903 21.77 20.88 -1.70
C THR A 903 22.45 21.10 -0.36
N LYS A 904 22.02 20.38 0.67
CA LYS A 904 22.53 20.50 2.05
C LYS A 904 23.12 19.16 2.48
N VAL A 905 24.30 19.19 3.10
CA VAL A 905 24.92 18.03 3.75
C VAL A 905 25.07 18.35 5.22
N VAL A 906 24.46 17.54 6.09
CA VAL A 906 24.58 17.70 7.54
C VAL A 906 25.59 16.70 8.05
N ILE A 907 26.52 17.18 8.87
CA ILE A 907 27.69 16.46 9.34
C ILE A 907 27.68 16.51 10.85
N ASP A 908 27.90 15.35 11.47
CA ASP A 908 28.14 15.27 12.89
C ASP A 908 29.58 15.70 13.18
N ASN A 909 29.74 16.69 14.05
CA ASN A 909 31.06 17.25 14.34
C ASN A 909 31.89 16.34 15.26
N ALA A 910 31.25 15.38 15.96
CA ALA A 910 31.95 14.41 16.79
C ALA A 910 32.61 13.31 15.95
N THR A 911 31.89 12.78 14.95
CA THR A 911 32.37 11.69 14.09
C THR A 911 33.02 12.17 12.79
N GLY A 912 32.76 13.42 12.36
CA GLY A 912 33.18 13.94 11.05
C GLY A 912 32.43 13.30 9.86
N GLY A 913 31.50 12.38 10.13
CA GLY A 913 30.73 11.65 9.13
C GLY A 913 29.48 12.41 8.67
N PRO A 914 29.02 12.18 7.43
CA PRO A 914 27.77 12.76 6.95
C PRO A 914 26.57 12.06 7.61
N LEU A 915 25.73 12.85 8.29
CA LEU A 915 24.47 12.39 8.88
C LEU A 915 23.39 12.19 7.83
N TYR A 916 23.23 13.15 6.90
CA TYR A 916 22.26 13.07 5.80
C TYR A 916 22.52 14.13 4.72
N VAL A 917 21.91 13.92 3.54
CA VAL A 917 21.97 14.82 2.38
C VAL A 917 20.57 15.16 1.88
N VAL A 918 20.29 16.43 1.60
CA VAL A 918 18.97 16.90 1.19
C VAL A 918 19.08 17.76 -0.07
N GLY A 919 18.36 17.37 -1.12
CA GLY A 919 18.22 18.12 -2.37
C GLY A 919 17.14 19.19 -2.31
N GLY A 920 17.27 20.21 -3.15
CA GLY A 920 16.56 21.48 -3.00
C GLY A 920 15.05 21.51 -3.29
N ARG A 921 14.35 20.41 -3.59
CA ARG A 921 12.92 20.47 -4.02
C ARG A 921 11.88 20.60 -2.89
N THR A 922 12.28 20.84 -1.64
CA THR A 922 11.34 20.86 -0.51
C THR A 922 10.86 22.28 -0.20
N THR A 923 9.77 22.71 -0.82
CA THR A 923 9.04 23.89 -0.35
C THR A 923 8.38 23.57 0.99
N GLY A 924 8.81 24.25 2.06
CA GLY A 924 8.03 24.32 3.31
C GLY A 924 8.02 23.10 4.22
N GLU A 925 8.79 22.04 3.95
CA GLU A 925 8.80 20.82 4.75
C GLU A 925 10.18 20.46 5.31
N LEU A 926 10.16 19.59 6.32
CA LEU A 926 11.26 19.09 7.12
C LEU A 926 12.54 18.77 6.31
N VAL A 927 13.67 19.43 6.65
CA VAL A 927 14.98 19.14 6.06
C VAL A 927 15.64 17.92 6.71
N THR A 928 15.40 17.65 8.00
CA THR A 928 15.89 16.40 8.62
C THR A 928 15.12 15.20 8.07
N PRO A 929 15.75 14.24 7.36
CA PRO A 929 15.03 13.08 6.84
C PRO A 929 14.41 12.27 7.99
N PRO A 930 13.11 11.92 7.92
CA PRO A 930 12.46 11.12 8.95
C PRO A 930 13.16 9.79 9.25
N GLU A 931 13.83 9.20 8.26
CA GLU A 931 14.62 7.97 8.39
C GLU A 931 15.79 8.13 9.36
N LEU A 932 16.30 9.36 9.53
CA LEU A 932 17.30 9.66 10.55
C LEU A 932 16.69 9.56 11.94
N LEU A 933 15.48 10.10 12.14
CA LEU A 933 14.80 10.11 13.44
C LEU A 933 14.47 8.68 13.93
N ALA A 934 14.23 7.75 12.99
CA ALA A 934 14.00 6.34 13.27
C ALA A 934 15.26 5.58 13.75
N ARG A 935 16.47 6.13 13.60
CA ARG A 935 17.71 5.45 13.99
C ARG A 935 17.89 5.46 15.51
N ALA A 936 18.31 4.34 16.08
CA ALA A 936 18.69 4.29 17.49
C ALA A 936 19.88 5.24 17.75
N GLY A 937 19.77 6.08 18.77
CA GLY A 937 20.78 7.10 19.08
C GLY A 937 20.84 8.25 18.06
N SER A 938 19.79 8.44 17.26
CA SER A 938 19.72 9.53 16.30
C SER A 938 19.87 10.89 16.97
N PRO A 939 20.52 11.85 16.29
CA PRO A 939 20.70 13.16 16.86
C PRO A 939 19.34 13.87 17.00
N PRO A 940 19.05 14.50 18.16
CA PRO A 940 17.73 15.08 18.46
C PRO A 940 17.51 16.44 17.76
N ILE A 941 18.01 16.63 16.54
CA ILE A 941 17.97 17.90 15.81
C ILE A 941 16.97 17.86 14.65
N LEU A 942 16.08 18.85 14.65
CA LEU A 942 15.16 19.13 13.56
C LEU A 942 15.65 20.38 12.82
N ILE A 943 15.81 20.29 11.50
CA ILE A 943 16.08 21.45 10.65
C ILE A 943 14.90 21.63 9.71
N THR A 944 14.37 22.84 9.61
CA THR A 944 13.30 23.20 8.66
C THR A 944 13.70 24.48 7.92
N THR A 945 13.23 24.66 6.69
CA THR A 945 13.57 25.85 5.89
C THR A 945 12.37 26.48 5.18
N ASN A 946 12.33 27.81 5.09
CA ASN A 946 11.37 28.59 4.30
C ASN A 946 12.14 29.37 3.21
N LEU A 947 12.04 28.95 1.94
CA LEU A 947 12.93 29.40 0.86
C LEU A 947 12.28 30.37 -0.15
N THR A 948 11.15 31.01 0.20
CA THR A 948 10.36 31.84 -0.74
C THR A 948 11.01 33.16 -1.18
N ARG A 949 12.18 33.55 -0.65
CA ARG A 949 12.81 34.88 -0.88
C ARG A 949 14.18 34.88 -1.58
N GLY A 950 14.74 33.72 -1.93
CA GLY A 950 16.09 33.67 -2.51
C GLY A 950 16.20 34.35 -3.87
N GLY A 951 17.16 35.26 -4.03
CA GLY A 951 17.44 35.97 -5.29
C GLY A 951 16.67 37.26 -5.55
N THR A 952 15.94 37.78 -4.55
CA THR A 952 15.29 39.09 -4.63
C THR A 952 16.19 40.20 -4.11
N PHE A 953 15.99 41.45 -4.52
CA PHE A 953 16.75 42.60 -3.99
C PHE A 953 16.44 42.77 -2.50
N LEU A 954 17.48 42.80 -1.65
CA LEU A 954 17.34 42.99 -0.20
C LEU A 954 17.37 44.48 0.15
N GLY A 955 18.28 45.24 -0.45
CA GLY A 955 18.43 46.66 -0.21
C GLY A 955 19.78 47.19 -0.66
N GLN A 956 20.03 48.46 -0.37
CA GLN A 956 21.31 49.12 -0.59
C GLN A 956 21.59 50.11 0.54
N ALA A 957 22.85 50.45 0.77
CA ALA A 957 23.28 51.40 1.79
C ALA A 957 24.46 52.24 1.32
N TRP A 958 24.53 53.48 1.78
CA TRP A 958 25.62 54.41 1.48
C TRP A 958 26.55 54.63 2.67
N PHE A 959 27.84 54.70 2.37
CA PHE A 959 28.90 54.92 3.34
C PHE A 959 29.74 56.14 2.94
N GLY A 960 30.09 56.97 3.92
CA GLY A 960 30.99 58.11 3.75
C GLY A 960 32.44 57.68 3.50
N SER A 961 33.32 58.63 3.22
CA SER A 961 34.75 58.38 2.92
C SER A 961 35.56 57.75 4.06
N ARG A 962 35.02 57.76 5.28
CA ARG A 962 35.59 57.09 6.47
C ARG A 962 34.98 55.71 6.76
N GLY A 963 34.00 55.27 5.96
CA GLY A 963 33.27 54.01 6.16
C GLY A 963 32.06 54.10 7.10
N ASP A 964 31.69 55.30 7.55
CA ASP A 964 30.50 55.51 8.38
C ASP A 964 29.22 55.47 7.53
N THR A 965 28.17 54.80 8.00
CA THR A 965 26.86 54.77 7.31
C THR A 965 26.24 56.17 7.26
N LEU A 966 25.83 56.60 6.08
CA LEU A 966 25.17 57.89 5.90
C LEU A 966 23.72 57.82 6.41
N ARG A 967 23.20 58.93 6.94
CA ARG A 967 21.79 59.04 7.31
C ARG A 967 20.96 59.29 6.05
N SER A 968 19.72 58.82 6.00
CA SER A 968 18.83 58.93 4.83
C SER A 968 18.69 60.33 4.20
N LEU A 969 18.85 61.42 4.97
CA LEU A 969 18.83 62.80 4.46
C LEU A 969 20.15 63.25 3.78
N ALA A 970 21.24 62.50 3.97
CA ALA A 970 22.58 62.77 3.46
C ALA A 970 23.07 61.68 2.49
N GLU A 971 22.27 60.64 2.26
CA GLU A 971 22.54 59.62 1.25
C GLU A 971 22.37 60.23 -0.15
N PRO A 972 23.31 59.99 -1.08
CA PRO A 972 23.08 60.30 -2.48
C PRO A 972 21.80 59.66 -2.96
N THR A 973 21.03 60.38 -3.77
CA THR A 973 19.79 59.86 -4.36
C THR A 973 20.05 58.89 -5.51
N LEU A 974 21.32 58.67 -5.89
CA LEU A 974 21.71 57.71 -6.90
C LEU A 974 21.53 56.28 -6.36
N ASP A 975 20.73 55.49 -7.05
CA ASP A 975 20.30 54.17 -6.60
C ASP A 975 20.59 53.06 -7.62
N TRP A 976 20.78 51.85 -7.11
CA TRP A 976 20.71 50.62 -7.90
C TRP A 976 19.25 50.30 -8.23
N ILE A 977 18.89 50.36 -9.51
CA ILE A 977 17.50 50.20 -9.94
C ILE A 977 17.11 48.72 -9.98
N SER A 978 16.38 48.23 -8.97
CA SER A 978 16.03 46.82 -8.82
C SER A 978 14.57 46.46 -9.19
N ALA A 979 13.68 47.45 -9.38
CA ALA A 979 12.26 47.25 -9.66
C ALA A 979 11.76 48.15 -10.82
N GLY A 980 10.72 47.69 -11.53
CA GLY A 980 10.19 48.35 -12.74
C GLY A 980 10.66 47.73 -14.05
N ASN A 981 10.45 48.42 -15.17
CA ASN A 981 10.71 47.91 -16.52
C ASN A 981 12.18 47.93 -16.96
N ALA A 982 13.01 48.79 -16.36
CA ALA A 982 14.46 48.88 -16.61
C ALA A 982 15.19 48.61 -15.30
N ARG A 983 15.12 47.34 -14.88
CA ARG A 983 15.76 46.83 -13.66
C ARG A 983 17.12 46.24 -13.98
N SER A 984 18.05 46.28 -13.03
CA SER A 984 19.29 45.53 -13.12
C SER A 984 18.98 44.02 -13.21
N VAL A 985 19.41 43.40 -14.31
CA VAL A 985 19.10 42.02 -14.68
C VAL A 985 20.30 41.12 -14.41
N PRO A 986 20.25 40.26 -13.38
CA PRO A 986 21.27 39.23 -13.19
C PRO A 986 21.15 38.16 -14.28
N THR A 987 22.27 37.70 -14.83
CA THR A 987 22.32 36.65 -15.88
C THR A 987 22.21 35.23 -15.33
N GLY A 988 22.42 35.07 -14.02
CA GLY A 988 22.37 33.79 -13.33
C GLY A 988 21.89 33.97 -11.89
N ALA A 989 21.80 32.86 -11.17
CA ALA A 989 21.26 32.84 -9.82
C ALA A 989 22.34 32.93 -8.72
N LEU A 990 23.49 33.55 -9.03
CA LEU A 990 24.54 33.95 -8.10
C LEU A 990 24.26 35.39 -7.67
N PHE A 991 23.63 35.54 -6.50
CA PHE A 991 23.28 36.83 -5.93
C PHE A 991 24.31 37.18 -4.87
N ALA A 992 24.99 38.31 -5.05
CA ALA A 992 26.12 38.75 -4.25
C ALA A 992 25.89 40.16 -3.71
N GLU A 993 26.73 40.54 -2.74
CA GLU A 993 26.86 41.91 -2.28
C GLU A 993 27.92 42.62 -3.12
N TYR A 994 27.54 43.74 -3.74
CA TYR A 994 28.43 44.54 -4.58
C TYR A 994 28.77 45.86 -3.88
N GLU A 995 30.03 46.24 -3.99
CA GLU A 995 30.57 47.51 -3.50
C GLU A 995 30.95 48.37 -4.70
N ILE A 996 30.32 49.55 -4.79
CA ILE A 996 30.59 50.55 -5.82
C ILE A 996 31.29 51.71 -5.13
N LYS A 997 32.58 51.88 -5.44
CA LYS A 997 33.42 52.93 -4.85
C LYS A 997 33.59 54.08 -5.84
N TRP A 998 33.13 55.25 -5.44
CA TRP A 998 33.13 56.44 -6.29
C TRP A 998 34.42 57.24 -6.13
N GLN A 999 35.12 57.45 -7.25
CA GLN A 999 36.36 58.24 -7.32
C GLN A 999 36.07 59.71 -7.63
N ASP A 1000 34.93 59.99 -8.28
CA ASP A 1000 34.41 61.33 -8.52
C ASP A 1000 32.87 61.32 -8.48
N ARG A 1001 32.27 62.49 -8.66
CA ARG A 1001 30.82 62.65 -8.82
C ARG A 1001 30.33 62.00 -10.11
N GLU A 1002 29.07 61.59 -10.12
CA GLU A 1002 28.42 60.93 -11.23
C GLU A 1002 28.46 61.73 -12.55
N PHE A 1003 28.44 63.07 -12.47
CA PHE A 1003 28.55 63.96 -13.62
C PHE A 1003 29.89 64.75 -13.69
N GLY A 1004 30.68 64.81 -12.62
CA GLY A 1004 31.93 65.59 -12.53
C GLY A 1004 31.81 66.92 -11.78
N ASN A 1005 32.88 67.73 -11.78
CA ASN A 1005 32.98 69.03 -11.10
C ASN A 1005 33.23 70.15 -12.15
N PRO A 1006 32.59 71.35 -12.07
CA PRO A 1006 32.86 72.32 -10.99
C PRO A 1006 31.64 73.04 -10.37
N GLY A 1007 30.41 72.58 -10.57
CA GLY A 1007 29.21 73.27 -10.06
C GLY A 1007 27.99 72.92 -10.89
N GLU A 1008 26.81 73.06 -10.29
CA GLU A 1008 25.51 72.80 -10.91
C GLU A 1008 25.35 73.63 -12.20
N ILE A 1009 24.75 73.04 -13.24
CA ILE A 1009 24.49 73.67 -14.54
C ILE A 1009 23.30 74.62 -14.41
N GLU A 1010 23.45 75.87 -14.84
CA GLU A 1010 22.32 76.78 -15.03
C GLU A 1010 21.81 76.63 -16.47
N LEU A 1011 20.50 76.43 -16.62
CA LEU A 1011 19.91 76.29 -17.95
C LEU A 1011 19.71 77.66 -18.59
N ASP A 1012 20.43 77.93 -19.68
CA ASP A 1012 20.19 79.10 -20.51
C ASP A 1012 19.43 78.70 -21.78
N PHE A 1013 18.12 78.95 -21.80
CA PHE A 1013 17.26 78.67 -22.95
C PHE A 1013 17.55 79.57 -24.16
N ARG A 1014 18.25 80.70 -23.95
CA ARG A 1014 18.68 81.63 -25.02
C ARG A 1014 20.04 81.25 -25.58
N ASP A 1015 20.90 80.59 -24.79
CA ASP A 1015 22.18 80.01 -25.22
C ASP A 1015 22.24 78.49 -24.97
N GLN A 1016 21.50 77.76 -25.79
CA GLN A 1016 21.46 76.30 -25.74
C GLN A 1016 22.82 75.67 -26.04
N GLY A 1017 23.61 76.30 -26.93
CA GLY A 1017 24.96 75.84 -27.28
C GLY A 1017 25.94 75.99 -26.11
N GLY A 1018 25.84 77.07 -25.35
CA GLY A 1018 26.59 77.27 -24.10
C GLY A 1018 26.22 76.26 -23.02
N THR A 1019 24.94 75.93 -22.87
CA THR A 1019 24.48 74.91 -21.92
C THR A 1019 24.98 73.50 -22.30
N ASP A 1020 24.95 73.15 -23.59
CA ASP A 1020 25.53 71.89 -24.11
C ASP A 1020 27.05 71.82 -23.86
N ALA A 1021 27.77 72.91 -24.15
CA ALA A 1021 29.21 73.00 -23.92
C ALA A 1021 29.58 72.86 -22.43
N ALA A 1022 28.79 73.47 -21.53
CA ALA A 1022 28.98 73.36 -20.09
C ALA A 1022 28.75 71.93 -19.58
N PHE A 1023 27.71 71.25 -20.06
CA PHE A 1023 27.46 69.84 -19.73
C PHE A 1023 28.61 68.94 -20.19
N ARG A 1024 29.10 69.12 -21.44
CA ARG A 1024 30.25 68.36 -21.96
C ARG A 1024 31.53 68.64 -21.16
N ALA A 1025 31.80 69.90 -20.82
CA ALA A 1025 32.97 70.27 -20.03
C ALA A 1025 32.95 69.63 -18.63
N MET A 1026 31.78 69.58 -18.00
CA MET A 1026 31.58 68.92 -16.71
C MET A 1026 31.87 67.41 -16.79
N LEU A 1027 31.35 66.72 -17.82
CA LEU A 1027 31.63 65.29 -18.04
C LEU A 1027 33.10 65.01 -18.34
N ALA A 1028 33.77 65.91 -19.08
CA ALA A 1028 35.18 65.81 -19.44
C ALA A 1028 36.13 66.06 -18.26
N ALA A 1029 35.69 66.82 -17.26
CA ALA A 1029 36.46 67.10 -16.05
C ALA A 1029 36.46 65.95 -15.02
N ARG A 1030 35.70 64.87 -15.26
CA ARG A 1030 35.59 63.73 -14.35
C ARG A 1030 36.90 62.98 -14.19
N VAL A 1031 37.22 62.58 -12.96
CA VAL A 1031 38.24 61.55 -12.72
C VAL A 1031 37.74 60.23 -13.29
N ILE A 1032 38.53 59.65 -14.19
CA ILE A 1032 38.27 58.35 -14.79
C ILE A 1032 38.77 57.27 -13.84
N ALA A 1033 37.87 56.43 -13.34
CA ALA A 1033 38.22 55.32 -12.47
C ALA A 1033 38.56 54.05 -13.28
N GLU A 1034 37.77 53.74 -14.30
CA GLU A 1034 37.92 52.57 -15.18
C GLU A 1034 37.35 52.87 -16.57
N TYR A 1035 37.73 52.07 -17.58
CA TYR A 1035 37.11 52.05 -18.90
C TYR A 1035 36.38 50.73 -19.12
N THR A 1036 35.23 50.77 -19.80
CA THR A 1036 34.58 49.54 -20.25
C THR A 1036 35.41 48.77 -21.28
N VAL A 1037 35.37 47.45 -21.22
CA VAL A 1037 36.13 46.55 -22.10
C VAL A 1037 35.52 46.44 -23.50
N THR A 1038 36.38 46.25 -24.50
CA THR A 1038 36.01 46.15 -25.93
C THR A 1038 36.73 45.01 -26.66
N ASP A 1039 37.34 44.08 -25.93
CA ASP A 1039 38.09 42.96 -26.50
C ASP A 1039 37.16 41.86 -27.02
N SER A 1040 37.68 41.04 -27.94
CA SER A 1040 36.92 39.96 -28.57
C SER A 1040 36.49 38.85 -27.60
N ALA A 1041 37.23 38.64 -26.51
CA ALA A 1041 36.88 37.62 -25.52
C ALA A 1041 35.66 38.07 -24.70
N SER A 1042 35.63 39.33 -24.25
CA SER A 1042 34.47 39.94 -23.60
C SER A 1042 33.25 40.00 -24.51
N ALA A 1043 33.42 40.31 -25.80
CA ALA A 1043 32.34 40.30 -26.78
C ALA A 1043 31.72 38.90 -26.97
N ALA A 1044 32.58 37.87 -27.05
CA ALA A 1044 32.15 36.48 -27.15
C ALA A 1044 31.40 36.00 -25.89
N LEU A 1045 31.81 36.45 -24.69
CA LEU A 1045 31.12 36.14 -23.43
C LEU A 1045 29.71 36.76 -23.38
N ILE A 1046 29.56 37.98 -23.87
CA ILE A 1046 28.27 38.69 -23.92
C ILE A 1046 27.38 38.13 -25.05
N GLY A 1047 27.98 37.54 -26.09
CA GLY A 1047 27.28 36.99 -27.25
C GLY A 1047 26.98 38.03 -28.32
N VAL A 1048 27.83 39.04 -28.46
CA VAL A 1048 27.71 40.11 -29.47
C VAL A 1048 28.98 40.20 -30.32
N PRO A 1049 28.91 40.75 -31.55
CA PRO A 1049 30.11 41.14 -32.29
C PRO A 1049 30.93 42.16 -31.51
N GLN A 1050 32.26 42.10 -31.61
CA GLN A 1050 33.16 43.06 -30.95
C GLN A 1050 32.82 44.52 -31.30
N SER A 1051 32.30 44.76 -32.51
CA SER A 1051 31.86 46.08 -32.99
C SER A 1051 30.68 46.67 -32.19
N GLU A 1052 29.98 45.88 -31.39
CA GLU A 1052 28.86 46.31 -30.54
C GLU A 1052 29.32 46.77 -29.14
N LEU A 1053 30.56 46.49 -28.75
CA LEU A 1053 31.11 47.01 -27.50
C LEU A 1053 31.61 48.45 -27.67
N LEU A 1054 31.31 49.28 -26.68
CA LEU A 1054 31.72 50.67 -26.63
C LEU A 1054 32.70 50.87 -25.48
N ARG A 1055 33.80 51.59 -25.74
CA ARG A 1055 34.77 51.99 -24.72
C ARG A 1055 34.32 53.31 -24.10
N VAL A 1056 33.98 53.26 -22.82
CA VAL A 1056 33.35 54.35 -22.10
C VAL A 1056 34.04 54.52 -20.74
N ALA A 1057 34.33 55.76 -20.37
CA ALA A 1057 34.90 56.12 -19.07
C ALA A 1057 33.83 56.16 -17.97
N VAL A 1058 34.10 55.54 -16.81
CA VAL A 1058 33.23 55.57 -15.62
C VAL A 1058 33.96 56.17 -14.40
N PRO A 1059 33.26 56.88 -13.47
CA PRO A 1059 33.86 57.53 -12.31
C PRO A 1059 33.91 56.66 -11.04
N PHE A 1060 33.69 55.35 -11.15
CA PHE A 1060 33.68 54.41 -10.03
C PHE A 1060 34.33 53.07 -10.39
N THR A 1061 34.72 52.31 -9.37
CA THR A 1061 35.16 50.91 -9.48
C THR A 1061 34.19 50.00 -8.74
N ILE A 1062 34.02 48.77 -9.22
CA ILE A 1062 33.10 47.81 -8.59
C ILE A 1062 33.84 46.56 -8.11
N ARG A 1063 33.50 46.14 -6.89
CA ARG A 1063 34.01 44.91 -6.29
C ARG A 1063 32.84 44.06 -5.81
N ASN A 1064 32.93 42.76 -6.07
CA ASN A 1064 32.03 41.80 -5.45
C ASN A 1064 32.54 41.46 -4.03
N ARG A 1065 31.82 41.91 -2.99
CA ARG A 1065 32.18 41.65 -1.58
C ARG A 1065 31.97 40.21 -1.18
N THR A 1066 31.09 39.49 -1.87
CA THR A 1066 30.84 38.05 -1.63
C THR A 1066 32.01 37.21 -2.13
N THR A 1067 32.53 37.45 -3.33
CA THR A 1067 33.64 36.65 -3.89
C THR A 1067 35.02 37.23 -3.59
N GLY A 1068 35.06 38.52 -3.20
CA GLY A 1068 36.29 39.29 -3.03
C GLY A 1068 36.91 39.77 -4.36
N GLY A 1069 36.34 39.38 -5.51
CA GLY A 1069 36.85 39.67 -6.85
C GLY A 1069 36.47 41.06 -7.38
N THR A 1070 37.28 41.55 -8.32
CA THR A 1070 37.01 42.80 -9.06
C THR A 1070 36.03 42.53 -10.20
N VAL A 1071 35.11 43.46 -10.43
CA VAL A 1071 34.15 43.39 -11.55
C VAL A 1071 34.69 44.17 -12.73
N THR A 1072 34.76 43.53 -13.89
CA THR A 1072 35.08 44.17 -15.18
C THR A 1072 33.81 44.67 -15.84
N LEU A 1073 33.82 45.90 -16.34
CA LEU A 1073 32.64 46.54 -16.92
C LEU A 1073 32.65 46.48 -18.45
N ALA A 1074 31.52 46.18 -19.07
CA ALA A 1074 31.32 46.32 -20.51
C ALA A 1074 30.05 47.14 -20.80
N MET A 1075 29.98 47.78 -21.97
CA MET A 1075 28.81 48.55 -22.39
C MET A 1075 28.51 48.29 -23.87
N LEU A 1076 27.23 48.10 -24.19
CA LEU A 1076 26.75 47.91 -25.55
C LEU A 1076 26.43 49.26 -26.20
N LYS A 1077 26.75 49.41 -27.50
CA LYS A 1077 26.36 50.59 -28.30
C LYS A 1077 24.87 50.86 -28.27
N SER A 1078 24.04 49.81 -28.29
CA SER A 1078 22.58 49.91 -28.22
C SER A 1078 22.07 50.51 -26.90
N GLY A 1079 22.89 50.52 -25.84
CA GLY A 1079 22.56 51.10 -24.54
C GLY A 1079 23.04 52.54 -24.36
N LYS A 1080 23.77 53.11 -25.32
CA LYS A 1080 24.33 54.46 -25.23
C LYS A 1080 23.26 55.52 -25.52
N LEU A 1081 23.18 56.55 -24.68
CA LEU A 1081 22.29 57.68 -24.93
C LEU A 1081 22.97 58.67 -25.88
N ALA A 1082 22.23 59.16 -26.89
CA ALA A 1082 22.70 60.23 -27.78
C ALA A 1082 22.56 61.63 -27.15
N SER A 1083 21.58 61.79 -26.24
CA SER A 1083 21.30 63.05 -25.54
C SER A 1083 20.67 62.79 -24.19
N GLN A 1084 20.83 63.72 -23.24
CA GLN A 1084 20.22 63.73 -21.91
C GLN A 1084 19.30 64.95 -21.78
N LEU A 1085 18.14 64.82 -21.13
CA LEU A 1085 17.33 65.97 -20.73
C LEU A 1085 17.84 66.55 -19.40
N LEU A 1086 18.13 67.84 -19.38
CA LEU A 1086 18.44 68.61 -18.17
C LEU A 1086 17.22 69.45 -17.76
N GLY A 1087 17.08 69.76 -16.46
CA GLY A 1087 15.95 70.52 -15.90
C GLY A 1087 14.71 69.70 -15.55
N ARG A 1088 13.64 70.38 -15.11
CA ARG A 1088 12.35 69.75 -14.74
C ARG A 1088 11.17 70.52 -15.32
N ASP A 1089 10.05 69.82 -15.46
CA ASP A 1089 8.76 70.35 -15.92
C ASP A 1089 8.86 71.11 -17.26
N LEU A 1090 8.46 72.38 -17.33
CA LEU A 1090 8.53 73.18 -18.57
C LEU A 1090 9.93 73.72 -18.86
N ASP A 1091 10.81 73.74 -17.85
CA ASP A 1091 12.17 74.28 -17.94
C ASP A 1091 13.17 73.14 -18.20
N THR A 1092 13.11 72.56 -19.40
CA THR A 1092 13.98 71.44 -19.79
C THR A 1092 14.74 71.69 -21.09
N LEU A 1093 15.99 71.22 -21.16
CA LEU A 1093 16.85 71.32 -22.35
C LEU A 1093 17.56 69.98 -22.63
N ARG A 1094 17.54 69.50 -23.89
CA ARG A 1094 18.33 68.32 -24.28
C ARG A 1094 19.75 68.73 -24.65
N VAL A 1095 20.72 68.06 -24.04
CA VAL A 1095 22.15 68.20 -24.29
C VAL A 1095 22.72 66.90 -24.83
N ALA A 1096 23.74 66.97 -25.67
CA ALA A 1096 24.39 65.81 -26.25
C ALA A 1096 25.28 65.11 -25.20
N VAL A 1097 25.22 63.78 -25.19
CA VAL A 1097 26.09 62.95 -24.35
C VAL A 1097 27.26 62.47 -25.21
N PRO A 1098 28.52 62.72 -24.83
CA PRO A 1098 29.68 62.18 -25.56
C PRO A 1098 29.67 60.65 -25.59
N GLU A 1099 30.10 60.07 -26.71
CA GLU A 1099 30.08 58.61 -26.93
C GLU A 1099 31.05 57.86 -26.00
N ASP A 1100 32.08 58.53 -25.49
CA ASP A 1100 33.19 57.93 -24.74
C ASP A 1100 33.07 58.05 -23.21
N VAL A 1101 31.96 58.58 -22.69
CA VAL A 1101 31.76 58.79 -21.24
C VAL A 1101 30.40 58.31 -20.76
N TRP A 1102 30.33 57.63 -19.62
CA TRP A 1102 29.08 57.06 -19.09
C TRP A 1102 28.26 58.15 -18.37
N VAL A 1103 26.94 58.10 -18.41
CA VAL A 1103 26.06 58.95 -17.57
C VAL A 1103 25.02 58.12 -16.80
N PRO A 1104 24.55 58.58 -15.62
CA PRO A 1104 23.51 57.88 -14.85
C PRO A 1104 22.29 57.50 -15.69
N GLY A 1105 21.86 56.24 -15.57
CA GLY A 1105 20.77 55.66 -16.37
C GLY A 1105 21.22 54.82 -17.58
N GLU A 1106 22.49 54.90 -18.01
CA GLU A 1106 23.02 54.02 -19.05
C GLU A 1106 23.34 52.61 -18.49
N PRO A 1107 22.97 51.52 -19.21
CA PRO A 1107 23.17 50.15 -18.75
C PRO A 1107 24.63 49.71 -18.86
N LEU A 1108 25.14 49.08 -17.80
CA LEU A 1108 26.44 48.41 -17.76
C LEU A 1108 26.28 46.89 -17.68
N VAL A 1109 27.24 46.15 -18.24
CA VAL A 1109 27.36 44.69 -18.14
C VAL A 1109 28.49 44.37 -17.19
N PHE A 1110 28.25 43.48 -16.23
CA PHE A 1110 29.27 43.05 -15.27
C PHE A 1110 29.86 41.71 -15.71
N ILE A 1111 31.20 41.65 -15.77
CA ILE A 1111 31.98 40.46 -16.07
C ILE A 1111 32.89 40.17 -14.89
N GLU A 1112 32.89 38.95 -14.39
CA GLU A 1112 33.70 38.52 -13.24
C GLU A 1112 34.45 37.23 -13.58
N SER A 1113 35.64 37.04 -13.01
CA SER A 1113 36.43 35.82 -13.21
C SER A 1113 36.25 34.85 -12.05
N PHE A 1114 36.02 33.57 -12.36
CA PHE A 1114 35.85 32.50 -11.38
C PHE A 1114 36.78 31.32 -11.66
N ASP A 1115 37.39 30.78 -10.62
CA ASP A 1115 38.27 29.61 -10.72
C ASP A 1115 37.46 28.31 -10.89
N ARG A 1116 37.70 27.57 -11.99
CA ARG A 1116 37.09 26.26 -12.27
C ARG A 1116 38.11 25.12 -12.37
N PRO A 1117 37.71 23.87 -12.14
CA PRO A 1117 38.48 22.68 -12.51
C PRO A 1117 38.69 22.52 -14.01
N LYS A 1118 39.90 22.16 -14.42
CA LYS A 1118 40.22 21.76 -15.78
C LYS A 1118 39.60 20.40 -16.09
N THR A 1119 38.84 20.29 -17.17
CA THR A 1119 38.22 19.03 -17.61
C THR A 1119 38.84 18.51 -18.91
N ARG A 1120 38.85 17.19 -19.09
CA ARG A 1120 39.20 16.53 -20.35
C ARG A 1120 38.10 15.56 -20.78
N ARG A 1121 37.94 15.32 -22.08
CA ARG A 1121 37.05 14.27 -22.56
C ARG A 1121 37.74 12.91 -22.50
N VAL A 1122 37.00 11.89 -22.04
CA VAL A 1122 37.36 10.47 -22.14
C VAL A 1122 36.14 9.75 -22.72
N GLY A 1123 36.22 9.38 -24.00
CA GLY A 1123 35.06 8.92 -24.77
C GLY A 1123 33.99 10.01 -24.92
N THR A 1124 32.72 9.67 -24.68
CA THR A 1124 31.60 10.63 -24.65
C THR A 1124 31.45 11.39 -23.33
N ARG A 1125 32.28 11.07 -22.33
CA ARG A 1125 32.19 11.65 -20.97
C ARG A 1125 33.24 12.72 -20.73
N THR A 1126 32.85 13.75 -19.99
CA THR A 1126 33.75 14.78 -19.47
C THR A 1126 34.24 14.36 -18.09
N VAL A 1127 35.56 14.29 -17.88
CA VAL A 1127 36.20 13.93 -16.60
C VAL A 1127 37.14 15.04 -16.14
N PHE A 1128 37.30 15.20 -14.82
CA PHE A 1128 38.19 16.20 -14.24
C PHE A 1128 39.67 15.81 -14.41
N THR A 1129 40.54 16.82 -14.60
CA THR A 1129 41.99 16.63 -14.72
C THR A 1129 42.61 16.74 -13.32
N LEU A 1130 43.38 15.73 -12.96
CA LEU A 1130 44.07 15.63 -11.67
C LEU A 1130 45.58 15.64 -11.93
N THR A 1131 46.31 16.47 -11.19
CA THR A 1131 47.78 16.48 -11.14
C THR A 1131 48.19 16.23 -9.68
N ASN A 1132 48.96 15.17 -9.41
CA ASN A 1132 49.36 14.76 -8.06
C ASN A 1132 48.20 14.56 -7.07
N GLY A 1133 47.07 14.03 -7.55
CA GLY A 1133 45.88 13.81 -6.71
C GLY A 1133 45.11 15.09 -6.34
N GLN A 1134 45.55 16.26 -6.84
CA GLN A 1134 44.84 17.53 -6.71
C GLN A 1134 44.26 17.98 -8.04
N LEU A 1135 43.12 18.65 -7.98
CA LEU A 1135 42.38 19.13 -9.14
C LEU A 1135 43.14 20.31 -9.79
N GLU A 1136 43.47 20.20 -11.08
CA GLU A 1136 44.08 21.31 -11.83
C GLU A 1136 43.00 22.39 -12.07
N ARG A 1137 43.30 23.69 -11.85
CA ARG A 1137 42.34 24.81 -11.96
C ARG A 1137 42.65 25.75 -13.13
N THR A 1138 41.61 26.38 -13.68
CA THR A 1138 41.65 27.43 -14.72
C THR A 1138 40.69 28.56 -14.32
N SER A 1139 41.07 29.83 -14.46
CA SER A 1139 40.17 30.97 -14.19
C SER A 1139 39.41 31.37 -15.46
N ASP A 1140 38.08 31.44 -15.39
CA ASP A 1140 37.19 31.70 -16.52
C ASP A 1140 36.33 32.95 -16.26
N PRO A 1141 36.33 33.94 -17.18
CA PRO A 1141 35.44 35.10 -17.09
C PRO A 1141 33.99 34.74 -17.44
N VAL A 1142 33.01 35.31 -16.73
CA VAL A 1142 31.57 35.11 -16.94
C VAL A 1142 30.79 36.43 -16.77
N VAL A 1143 29.70 36.59 -17.51
CA VAL A 1143 28.77 37.72 -17.32
C VAL A 1143 27.89 37.43 -16.10
N THR A 1144 27.88 38.30 -15.10
CA THR A 1144 27.07 38.17 -13.86
C THR A 1144 25.83 39.06 -13.84
N TYR A 1145 25.88 40.20 -14.53
CA TYR A 1145 24.71 41.03 -14.84
C TYR A 1145 24.73 41.42 -16.32
N SER A 1146 23.61 41.20 -17.01
CA SER A 1146 23.43 41.55 -18.42
C SER A 1146 23.05 43.00 -18.62
N ALA A 1147 22.53 43.64 -17.56
CA ALA A 1147 22.27 45.08 -17.51
C ALA A 1147 22.25 45.51 -16.04
N VAL A 1148 23.00 46.55 -15.71
CA VAL A 1148 23.01 47.22 -14.42
C VAL A 1148 22.70 48.69 -14.65
N TYR A 1149 21.71 49.20 -13.93
CA TYR A 1149 21.29 50.60 -14.01
C TYR A 1149 21.54 51.29 -12.66
N LEU A 1150 22.34 52.37 -12.70
CA LEU A 1150 22.56 53.28 -11.58
C LEU A 1150 21.92 54.64 -11.92
N GLY A 1151 20.94 55.10 -11.13
CA GLY A 1151 20.15 56.32 -11.41
C GLY A 1151 19.27 56.72 -10.22
N CYS A 1152 18.70 57.93 -10.19
CA CYS A 1152 17.96 58.45 -9.03
C CYS A 1152 16.43 58.29 -9.08
N THR A 1153 15.82 57.72 -10.14
CA THR A 1153 14.39 57.38 -10.20
C THR A 1153 14.09 56.10 -11.02
N SER A 1154 12.91 55.49 -10.79
CA SER A 1154 12.43 54.34 -11.58
C SER A 1154 12.04 54.77 -13.02
N PRO A 1155 12.53 54.10 -14.09
CA PRO A 1155 12.55 54.67 -15.45
C PRO A 1155 11.21 54.74 -16.21
N ARG A 1156 10.07 54.61 -15.53
CA ARG A 1156 8.73 54.82 -16.14
C ARG A 1156 8.11 56.19 -15.88
N GLY A 1157 8.81 57.08 -15.16
CA GLY A 1157 8.46 58.51 -15.12
C GLY A 1157 8.99 59.26 -16.35
N ASP A 1158 10.27 59.07 -16.67
CA ASP A 1158 10.98 59.62 -17.84
C ASP A 1158 12.42 59.07 -17.79
N PRO A 1159 12.92 58.30 -18.78
CA PRO A 1159 14.32 57.83 -18.80
C PRO A 1159 15.33 58.99 -18.78
N ASP A 1160 14.91 60.20 -19.14
CA ASP A 1160 15.76 61.38 -19.10
C ASP A 1160 15.84 62.07 -17.71
N ARG A 1161 15.15 61.55 -16.68
CA ARG A 1161 15.12 62.13 -15.31
C ARG A 1161 15.73 61.23 -14.24
N THR A 1162 16.74 60.43 -14.58
CA THR A 1162 17.41 59.55 -13.61
C THR A 1162 18.21 60.37 -12.60
N CYS A 1163 19.14 61.24 -13.00
CA CYS A 1163 19.80 62.22 -12.12
C CYS A 1163 20.10 63.50 -12.91
N ASN A 1164 19.94 64.70 -12.33
CA ASN A 1164 19.89 65.95 -13.12
C ASN A 1164 20.72 67.07 -12.48
N PRO A 1165 21.92 67.37 -13.01
CA PRO A 1165 22.90 68.26 -12.39
C PRO A 1165 22.61 69.76 -12.59
N VAL A 1166 21.35 70.19 -12.48
CA VAL A 1166 20.90 71.59 -12.71
C VAL A 1166 20.69 72.36 -11.41
N ARG A 1167 21.02 73.67 -11.40
CA ARG A 1167 20.72 74.65 -10.33
C ARG A 1167 19.53 75.52 -10.69
N GLY A 1168 18.91 76.15 -9.68
CA GLY A 1168 17.91 77.20 -9.85
C GLY A 1168 16.49 76.64 -9.91
N ASP A 1169 15.58 77.37 -10.56
CA ASP A 1169 14.14 77.03 -10.59
C ASP A 1169 13.86 75.66 -11.26
N ALA A 1170 14.75 75.26 -12.18
CA ALA A 1170 14.74 73.97 -12.88
C ALA A 1170 15.46 72.83 -12.13
N ALA A 1171 15.97 73.06 -10.92
CA ALA A 1171 16.68 72.03 -10.15
C ALA A 1171 15.76 70.90 -9.66
N THR A 1172 16.24 69.66 -9.73
CA THR A 1172 15.48 68.47 -9.30
C THR A 1172 15.65 68.12 -7.81
N GLY A 1173 16.58 68.78 -7.11
CA GLY A 1173 16.79 68.58 -5.67
C GLY A 1173 17.44 67.24 -5.28
N TYR A 1174 18.05 66.53 -6.23
CA TYR A 1174 18.73 65.27 -5.98
C TYR A 1174 20.03 65.46 -5.16
N VAL A 1175 20.40 64.47 -4.35
CA VAL A 1175 21.63 64.50 -3.55
C VAL A 1175 22.73 63.80 -4.34
N ARG A 1176 23.79 64.54 -4.67
CA ARG A 1176 24.92 64.06 -5.47
C ARG A 1176 25.85 63.12 -4.71
N VAL A 1177 26.57 62.28 -5.45
CA VAL A 1177 27.66 61.48 -4.91
C VAL A 1177 28.89 62.36 -4.68
N PHE A 1178 29.66 62.10 -3.62
CA PHE A 1178 30.94 62.75 -3.35
C PHE A 1178 32.10 61.77 -3.49
N PRO A 1179 33.30 62.24 -3.92
CA PRO A 1179 34.49 61.42 -4.00
C PRO A 1179 34.79 60.69 -2.68
N GLY A 1180 35.08 59.39 -2.76
CA GLY A 1180 35.36 58.53 -1.61
C GLY A 1180 34.12 57.91 -0.96
N GLN A 1181 32.90 58.29 -1.35
CA GLN A 1181 31.69 57.57 -0.91
C GLN A 1181 31.60 56.19 -1.55
N THR A 1182 30.96 55.27 -0.83
CA THR A 1182 30.78 53.88 -1.26
C THR A 1182 29.32 53.48 -1.15
N GLN A 1183 28.79 52.88 -2.21
CA GLN A 1183 27.46 52.28 -2.24
C GLN A 1183 27.59 50.77 -2.13
N VAL A 1184 26.86 50.16 -1.20
CA VAL A 1184 26.78 48.70 -1.05
C VAL A 1184 25.39 48.24 -1.46
N VAL A 1185 25.33 47.30 -2.39
CA VAL A 1185 24.09 46.73 -2.92
C VAL A 1185 23.98 45.27 -2.50
N SER A 1186 22.87 44.91 -1.85
CA SER A 1186 22.64 43.58 -1.31
C SER A 1186 21.39 42.94 -1.94
N TYR A 1187 21.55 41.70 -2.39
CA TYR A 1187 20.43 40.83 -2.73
C TYR A 1187 20.23 39.79 -1.62
N HIS A 1188 18.99 39.32 -1.46
CA HIS A 1188 18.72 38.11 -0.68
C HIS A 1188 19.51 36.98 -1.33
N ALA A 1189 20.60 36.60 -0.68
CA ALA A 1189 21.29 35.38 -1.01
C ALA A 1189 20.22 34.26 -1.05
N PRO A 1190 20.25 33.34 -2.02
CA PRO A 1190 19.45 32.11 -1.93
C PRO A 1190 19.81 31.26 -0.70
N PHE A 1191 20.76 31.76 0.10
CA PHE A 1191 21.39 31.21 1.28
C PHE A 1191 21.06 31.96 2.60
N ASN A 1192 20.23 33.02 2.60
CA ASN A 1192 19.87 33.68 3.87
C ASN A 1192 19.03 32.74 4.72
#